data_AF-A0A7V5EZK7-F1
#
_entry.id   AF-A0A7V5EZK7-F1
#
_cell.length_a   1.000
_cell.length_b   1.000
_cell.length_c   1.000
_cell.angle_alpha   90.00
_cell.angle_beta   90.00
_cell.angle_gamma   90.00
#
_symmetry.space_group_name_H-M   'P 1'
#
loop_
_entity.id
_entity.type
_entity.pdbx_description
1 polymer ?
#
loop_
_entity_poly.entity_id
_entity_poly.type
_entity_poly.pdbx_seq_one_letter_code
_entity_poly.pdbx_strand_id
1 'polypeptide(L)'
;MLKEDVIYIALAGPMNTADGQAMLMGTDLYLDKVNKQGGIDGRKIKLLIYDDKNDKKTAGKIASEIADENKALVVLGHYQSSASIAAGKIYNKKEIPAITGSSTAEAVTFGNNYFSVIPNNRLLAKFMMNYVSRTLKKRSVSIIFANDAYGRSLASGFENTAKNLDIEIRKKWAYDANQNQDAQLKEIINSLNENNEPEMFLLALYSVESAKIVTALKNAEKACSVMTFSGREFFKRLQPGLGSFYCITPYMSGIGNEQAYIFEHEFKEKYEESPTWVSACYYDAAQTAVEAIKKIGIQREGDIRQGRRKIITALAEFYDQSHAIAGVSGYIYFDSGGNVSRPYSVGIYENNKLVPAFSQYQQITDPKGVENIFKKILEGEVIVIDGKYMISAWTVYTDIKVNEISMLGTKDSVYSMDFNLRFRYSGKLDDTSIKFSNSVEPITLGQPVSEEMTDGITTREYRVKADFKNRLDFHGYPFARHLMPVRFRHARLTRDKLIYIPDPDVMRLSVNKSVAEWDMTGISFHSDILTKNSSFGNPKYFDSQLTISYSQFNAEIHIRRKDPFFILKKFSPIIAVLVILYMIYFIRPSGIGIRVLISISALVINTAAHLKNQSDLPVEYMTALEYGFCTAYVFIILCILISILINRLHEQGSGKKLTLLIHAGIIAHPLAVLSVGFLLVRIFR
;
A
#
# COMPACT_ATOMS: atom_id res chain seq x y z
N MET A 1 -23.62 -27.55 -20.93
CA MET A 1 -22.79 -26.55 -20.21
C MET A 1 -23.74 -25.55 -19.57
N LEU A 2 -23.91 -25.60 -18.24
CA LEU A 2 -24.61 -24.53 -17.51
C LEU A 2 -23.80 -23.24 -17.73
N LYS A 3 -24.42 -22.18 -18.28
CA LYS A 3 -23.79 -20.86 -18.40
C LYS A 3 -23.30 -20.47 -17.00
N GLU A 4 -21.99 -20.27 -16.84
CA GLU A 4 -21.45 -19.71 -15.60
C GLU A 4 -22.16 -18.37 -15.32
N ASP A 5 -22.80 -18.27 -14.16
CA ASP A 5 -23.52 -17.08 -13.74
C ASP A 5 -22.54 -16.00 -13.24
N VAL A 6 -22.03 -15.20 -14.18
CA VAL A 6 -20.95 -14.22 -13.97
C VAL A 6 -21.50 -12.80 -13.83
N ILE A 7 -20.80 -11.95 -13.08
CA ILE A 7 -21.03 -10.50 -13.00
C ILE A 7 -20.02 -9.81 -13.93
N TYR A 8 -20.50 -9.01 -14.89
CA TYR A 8 -19.63 -8.29 -15.82
C TYR A 8 -19.47 -6.83 -15.41
N ILE A 9 -18.21 -6.39 -15.31
CA ILE A 9 -17.82 -4.98 -15.19
C ILE A 9 -17.02 -4.64 -16.45
N ALA A 10 -17.28 -3.48 -17.07
CA ALA A 10 -16.47 -3.01 -18.18
C ALA A 10 -15.35 -2.09 -17.68
N LEU A 11 -14.18 -2.14 -18.31
CA LEU A 11 -13.09 -1.20 -18.14
C LEU A 11 -12.76 -0.59 -19.52
N ALA A 12 -12.88 0.73 -19.64
CA ALA A 12 -12.63 1.45 -20.88
C ALA A 12 -11.61 2.57 -20.69
N GLY A 13 -10.66 2.68 -21.61
CA GLY A 13 -9.56 3.65 -21.56
C GLY A 13 -8.46 3.32 -22.58
N PRO A 14 -7.31 4.01 -22.54
CA PRO A 14 -6.24 3.83 -23.51
C PRO A 14 -5.39 2.60 -23.16
N MET A 15 -5.95 1.41 -23.36
CA MET A 15 -5.43 0.13 -22.83
C MET A 15 -4.00 -0.18 -23.28
N ASN A 16 -3.56 0.38 -24.41
CA ASN A 16 -2.21 0.19 -24.95
C ASN A 16 -1.16 1.19 -24.40
N THR A 17 -1.51 1.99 -23.39
CA THR A 17 -0.60 2.95 -22.73
C THR A 17 -0.25 2.49 -21.32
N ALA A 18 0.82 3.04 -20.73
CA ALA A 18 1.18 2.70 -19.35
C ALA A 18 0.11 3.10 -18.32
N ASP A 19 -0.61 4.20 -18.57
CA ASP A 19 -1.73 4.61 -17.73
C ASP A 19 -2.93 3.65 -17.90
N GLY A 20 -3.23 3.22 -19.13
CA GLY A 20 -4.25 2.18 -19.37
C GLY A 20 -3.90 0.83 -18.71
N GLN A 21 -2.63 0.42 -18.76
CA GLN A 21 -2.15 -0.76 -18.02
C GLN A 21 -2.28 -0.57 -16.51
N ALA A 22 -2.00 0.63 -15.99
CA ALA A 22 -2.22 0.92 -14.56
C ALA A 22 -3.71 0.87 -14.17
N MET A 23 -4.62 1.33 -15.03
CA MET A 23 -6.07 1.17 -14.83
C MET A 23 -6.45 -0.31 -14.69
N LEU A 24 -5.93 -1.14 -15.59
CA LEU A 24 -6.16 -2.59 -15.59
C LEU A 24 -5.58 -3.24 -14.33
N MET A 25 -4.31 -2.99 -14.01
CA MET A 25 -3.64 -3.58 -12.84
C MET A 25 -4.34 -3.25 -11.52
N GLY A 26 -4.78 -1.99 -11.35
CA GLY A 26 -5.52 -1.55 -10.17
C GLY A 26 -6.89 -2.22 -10.03
N THR A 27 -7.64 -2.23 -11.14
CA THR A 27 -8.96 -2.88 -11.21
C THR A 27 -8.85 -4.39 -10.95
N ASP A 28 -7.94 -5.06 -11.67
CA ASP A 28 -7.73 -6.50 -11.62
C ASP A 28 -7.27 -6.98 -10.23
N LEU A 29 -6.39 -6.21 -9.56
CA LEU A 29 -5.95 -6.55 -8.20
C LEU A 29 -7.13 -6.63 -7.22
N TYR A 30 -8.06 -5.66 -7.27
CA TYR A 30 -9.23 -5.66 -6.39
C TYR A 30 -10.22 -6.77 -6.78
N LEU A 31 -10.52 -6.94 -8.08
CA LEU A 31 -11.47 -7.97 -8.53
C LEU A 31 -10.96 -9.39 -8.23
N ASP A 32 -9.66 -9.65 -8.36
CA ASP A 32 -9.05 -10.92 -7.98
C ASP A 32 -9.20 -11.19 -6.48
N LYS A 33 -9.00 -10.18 -5.64
CA LYS A 33 -9.20 -10.28 -4.20
C LYS A 33 -10.64 -10.71 -3.87
N VAL A 34 -11.62 -10.06 -4.47
CA VAL A 34 -13.05 -10.40 -4.30
C VAL A 34 -13.36 -11.81 -4.83
N ASN A 35 -12.84 -12.15 -6.01
CA ASN A 35 -13.04 -13.47 -6.61
C ASN A 35 -12.42 -14.59 -5.76
N LYS A 36 -11.22 -14.39 -5.19
CA LYS A 36 -10.57 -15.35 -4.27
C LYS A 36 -11.39 -15.56 -2.98
N GLN A 37 -12.14 -14.55 -2.54
CA GLN A 37 -13.06 -14.63 -1.39
C GLN A 37 -14.42 -15.25 -1.72
N GLY A 38 -14.60 -15.81 -2.93
CA GLY A 38 -15.83 -16.48 -3.34
C GLY A 38 -16.73 -15.64 -4.28
N GLY A 39 -16.34 -14.41 -4.60
CA GLY A 39 -17.12 -13.52 -5.48
C GLY A 39 -18.25 -12.79 -4.74
N ILE A 40 -19.28 -12.37 -5.47
CA ILE A 40 -20.48 -11.72 -4.90
C ILE A 40 -21.61 -12.74 -4.95
N ASP A 41 -22.15 -13.14 -3.80
CA ASP A 41 -23.19 -14.17 -3.68
C ASP A 41 -22.83 -15.48 -4.42
N GLY A 42 -21.54 -15.85 -4.38
CA GLY A 42 -20.97 -17.02 -5.06
C GLY A 42 -20.69 -16.84 -6.56
N ARG A 43 -20.96 -15.66 -7.12
CA ARG A 43 -20.75 -15.33 -8.54
C ARG A 43 -19.40 -14.65 -8.75
N LYS A 44 -18.62 -15.16 -9.70
CA LYS A 44 -17.35 -14.53 -10.10
C LYS A 44 -17.60 -13.25 -10.90
N ILE A 45 -16.70 -12.30 -10.74
CA ILE A 45 -16.67 -11.06 -11.51
C ILE A 45 -15.71 -11.26 -12.69
N LYS A 46 -16.14 -10.94 -13.91
CA LYS A 46 -15.28 -10.88 -15.10
C LYS A 46 -15.21 -9.44 -15.62
N LEU A 47 -14.00 -9.02 -15.98
CA LEU A 47 -13.72 -7.71 -16.55
C LEU A 47 -13.82 -7.76 -18.07
N LEU A 48 -14.59 -6.86 -18.68
CA LEU A 48 -14.64 -6.63 -20.12
C LEU A 48 -13.76 -5.43 -20.45
N ILE A 49 -12.72 -5.61 -21.26
CA ILE A 49 -11.70 -4.59 -21.50
C ILE A 49 -11.91 -3.96 -22.87
N TYR A 50 -11.96 -2.63 -22.94
CA TYR A 50 -12.16 -1.87 -24.17
C TYR A 50 -11.09 -0.78 -24.33
N ASP A 51 -10.46 -0.73 -25.50
CA ASP A 51 -9.47 0.29 -25.85
C ASP A 51 -10.11 1.48 -26.58
N ASP A 52 -10.20 2.61 -25.89
CA ASP A 52 -10.70 3.86 -26.48
C ASP A 52 -9.60 4.73 -27.09
N LYS A 53 -8.32 4.33 -26.95
CA LYS A 53 -7.15 5.05 -27.43
C LYS A 53 -7.03 6.49 -26.94
N ASN A 54 -7.74 6.85 -25.87
CA ASN A 54 -7.90 8.22 -25.38
C ASN A 54 -8.52 9.18 -26.42
N ASP A 55 -9.21 8.66 -27.43
CA ASP A 55 -9.80 9.46 -28.49
C ASP A 55 -11.30 9.65 -28.25
N LYS A 56 -11.76 10.91 -28.29
CA LYS A 56 -13.15 11.28 -28.04
C LYS A 56 -14.14 10.54 -28.94
N LYS A 57 -13.81 10.36 -30.23
CA LYS A 57 -14.69 9.70 -31.19
C LYS A 57 -14.75 8.19 -30.94
N THR A 58 -13.60 7.59 -30.66
CA THR A 58 -13.46 6.16 -30.36
C THR A 58 -14.14 5.82 -29.03
N ALA A 59 -13.98 6.64 -27.99
CA ALA A 59 -14.68 6.49 -26.72
C ALA A 59 -16.21 6.47 -26.87
N GLY A 60 -16.76 7.33 -27.73
CA GLY A 60 -18.19 7.30 -28.07
C GLY A 60 -18.62 5.99 -28.73
N LYS A 61 -17.81 5.43 -29.64
CA LYS A 61 -18.09 4.13 -30.27
C LYS A 61 -18.04 2.98 -29.26
N ILE A 62 -17.01 2.95 -28.42
CA ILE A 62 -16.84 1.96 -27.35
C ILE A 62 -18.03 2.02 -26.38
N ALA A 63 -18.50 3.22 -26.03
CA ALA A 63 -19.67 3.36 -25.15
C ALA A 63 -20.96 2.82 -25.80
N SER A 64 -21.14 3.03 -27.11
CA SER A 64 -22.23 2.39 -27.86
C SER A 64 -22.10 0.87 -27.88
N GLU A 65 -20.90 0.35 -28.14
CA GLU A 65 -20.62 -1.09 -28.15
C GLU A 65 -20.93 -1.74 -26.80
N ILE A 66 -20.45 -1.17 -25.68
CA ILE A 66 -20.76 -1.64 -24.32
C ILE A 66 -22.27 -1.63 -24.07
N ALA A 67 -22.98 -0.59 -24.52
CA ALA A 67 -24.42 -0.48 -24.34
C ALA A 67 -25.19 -1.50 -25.18
N ASP A 68 -24.74 -1.79 -26.39
CA ASP A 68 -25.39 -2.70 -27.33
C ASP A 68 -25.10 -4.17 -26.96
N GLU A 69 -23.90 -4.49 -26.46
CA GLU A 69 -23.59 -5.80 -25.87
C GLU A 69 -24.46 -6.12 -24.64
N ASN A 70 -24.83 -5.08 -23.89
CA ASN A 70 -25.75 -5.14 -22.75
C ASN A 70 -25.38 -6.19 -21.68
N LYS A 71 -24.08 -6.40 -21.44
CA LYS A 71 -23.57 -7.33 -20.41
C LYS A 71 -23.11 -6.63 -19.13
N ALA A 72 -22.47 -5.48 -19.25
CA ALA A 72 -21.82 -4.80 -18.13
C ALA A 72 -22.83 -4.15 -17.17
N LEU A 73 -22.67 -4.36 -15.87
CA LEU A 73 -23.47 -3.70 -14.84
C LEU A 73 -22.96 -2.29 -14.51
N VAL A 74 -21.64 -2.08 -14.61
CA VAL A 74 -20.94 -0.82 -14.37
C VAL A 74 -19.82 -0.69 -15.38
N VAL A 75 -19.51 0.55 -15.78
CA VAL A 75 -18.31 0.90 -16.53
C VAL A 75 -17.31 1.58 -15.60
N LEU A 76 -16.07 1.11 -15.59
CA LEU A 76 -14.90 1.78 -15.02
C LEU A 76 -14.15 2.48 -16.15
N GLY A 77 -13.83 3.75 -15.99
CA GLY A 77 -13.26 4.58 -17.06
C GLY A 77 -14.10 5.82 -17.27
N HIS A 78 -13.95 6.56 -18.37
CA HIS A 78 -12.79 6.54 -19.26
C HIS A 78 -11.63 7.30 -18.61
N TYR A 79 -10.46 7.26 -19.24
CA TYR A 79 -9.26 7.87 -18.66
C TYR A 79 -9.29 9.40 -18.70
N GLN A 80 -9.39 9.99 -19.90
CA GLN A 80 -9.46 11.45 -20.09
C GLN A 80 -10.87 12.03 -20.01
N SER A 81 -10.97 13.25 -19.50
CA SER A 81 -12.24 13.99 -19.40
C SER A 81 -12.97 14.13 -20.73
N SER A 82 -12.27 14.37 -21.84
CA SER A 82 -12.88 14.50 -23.17
C SER A 82 -13.55 13.20 -23.65
N ALA A 83 -12.91 12.05 -23.41
CA ALA A 83 -13.43 10.72 -23.67
C ALA A 83 -14.60 10.39 -22.74
N SER A 84 -14.45 10.62 -21.43
CA SER A 84 -15.50 10.41 -20.42
C SER A 84 -16.76 11.22 -20.68
N ILE A 85 -16.64 12.48 -21.14
CA ILE A 85 -17.79 13.31 -21.52
C ILE A 85 -18.52 12.73 -22.74
N ALA A 86 -17.79 12.22 -23.73
CA ALA A 86 -18.40 11.65 -24.94
C ALA A 86 -19.12 10.33 -24.63
N ALA A 87 -18.45 9.42 -23.93
CA ALA A 87 -19.00 8.14 -23.50
C ALA A 87 -20.16 8.32 -22.50
N GLY A 88 -19.99 9.23 -21.55
CA GLY A 88 -20.97 9.54 -20.51
C GLY A 88 -22.34 9.93 -21.05
N LYS A 89 -22.42 10.66 -22.16
CA LYS A 89 -23.72 11.00 -22.80
C LYS A 89 -24.50 9.75 -23.22
N ILE A 90 -23.79 8.73 -23.70
CA ILE A 90 -24.38 7.46 -24.15
C ILE A 90 -24.78 6.63 -22.93
N TYR A 91 -23.90 6.52 -21.94
CA TYR A 91 -24.18 5.82 -20.68
C TYR A 91 -25.37 6.42 -19.94
N ASN A 92 -25.52 7.75 -19.92
CA ASN A 92 -26.69 8.41 -19.34
C ASN A 92 -27.99 7.96 -20.01
N LYS A 93 -28.02 8.03 -21.35
CA LYS A 93 -29.20 7.67 -22.16
C LYS A 93 -29.57 6.18 -22.03
N LYS A 94 -28.57 5.33 -21.81
CA LYS A 94 -28.72 3.88 -21.68
C LYS A 94 -28.81 3.41 -20.22
N GLU A 95 -28.79 4.36 -19.27
CA GLU A 95 -28.84 4.12 -17.82
C GLU A 95 -27.76 3.15 -17.34
N ILE A 96 -26.53 3.31 -17.85
CA ILE A 96 -25.37 2.54 -17.44
C ILE A 96 -24.56 3.40 -16.45
N PRO A 97 -24.42 3.00 -15.17
CA PRO A 97 -23.54 3.70 -14.24
C PRO A 97 -22.09 3.60 -14.70
N ALA A 98 -21.37 4.72 -14.60
CA ALA A 98 -19.94 4.79 -14.85
C ALA A 98 -19.19 5.39 -13.67
N ILE A 99 -17.98 4.90 -13.40
CA ILE A 99 -17.08 5.40 -12.36
C ILE A 99 -15.71 5.69 -12.97
N THR A 100 -15.23 6.94 -12.87
CA THR A 100 -13.87 7.30 -13.30
C THR A 100 -12.94 7.44 -12.10
N GLY A 101 -11.70 6.96 -12.27
CA GLY A 101 -10.59 7.17 -11.34
C GLY A 101 -9.60 8.24 -11.80
N SER A 102 -9.87 8.95 -12.90
CA SER A 102 -8.86 9.84 -13.51
C SER A 102 -9.40 11.08 -14.23
N SER A 103 -10.68 11.11 -14.63
CA SER A 103 -11.26 12.27 -15.31
C SER A 103 -11.78 13.29 -14.30
N THR A 104 -11.25 14.50 -14.33
CA THR A 104 -11.49 15.53 -13.30
C THR A 104 -12.35 16.70 -13.76
N ALA A 105 -12.69 16.81 -15.05
CA ALA A 105 -13.53 17.90 -15.52
C ALA A 105 -14.97 17.76 -14.99
N GLU A 106 -15.56 18.86 -14.56
CA GLU A 106 -16.88 18.92 -13.92
C GLU A 106 -17.99 18.35 -14.82
N ALA A 107 -17.85 18.55 -16.14
CA ALA A 107 -18.81 18.07 -17.14
C ALA A 107 -18.88 16.54 -17.27
N VAL A 108 -17.95 15.79 -16.65
CA VAL A 108 -17.99 14.33 -16.64
C VAL A 108 -19.17 13.83 -15.79
N THR A 109 -19.33 14.40 -14.60
CA THR A 109 -20.29 13.96 -13.58
C THR A 109 -21.58 14.80 -13.57
N PHE A 110 -21.51 16.08 -13.97
CA PHE A 110 -22.66 16.98 -13.94
C PHE A 110 -23.84 16.51 -14.82
N GLY A 111 -24.97 16.19 -14.19
CA GLY A 111 -26.21 15.78 -14.86
C GLY A 111 -26.15 14.40 -15.52
N ASN A 112 -25.28 13.52 -15.04
CA ASN A 112 -24.95 12.25 -15.67
C ASN A 112 -24.93 11.09 -14.64
N ASN A 113 -25.13 9.85 -15.10
CA ASN A 113 -24.97 8.64 -14.29
C ASN A 113 -23.47 8.28 -14.11
N TYR A 114 -22.66 9.29 -13.82
CA TYR A 114 -21.20 9.21 -13.73
C TYR A 114 -20.74 9.65 -12.35
N PHE A 115 -19.92 8.83 -11.72
CA PHE A 115 -19.32 9.11 -10.42
C PHE A 115 -17.80 9.21 -10.57
N SER A 116 -17.16 10.03 -9.75
CA SER A 116 -15.71 10.22 -9.78
C SER A 116 -15.11 9.93 -8.42
N VAL A 117 -14.23 8.92 -8.35
CA VAL A 117 -13.43 8.62 -7.14
C VAL A 117 -12.15 9.46 -7.05
N ILE A 118 -11.98 10.43 -7.94
CA ILE A 118 -10.94 11.46 -7.89
C ILE A 118 -11.60 12.86 -7.74
N PRO A 119 -11.04 13.78 -6.94
CA PRO A 119 -11.61 15.13 -6.86
C PRO A 119 -11.58 15.85 -8.22
N ASN A 120 -12.49 16.80 -8.42
CA ASN A 120 -12.65 17.51 -9.69
C ASN A 120 -11.71 18.73 -9.83
N ASN A 121 -11.69 19.32 -11.03
CA ASN A 121 -10.87 20.46 -11.38
C ASN A 121 -11.16 21.70 -10.52
N ARG A 122 -12.41 21.94 -10.11
CA ARG A 122 -12.78 23.03 -9.19
C ARG A 122 -12.06 22.89 -7.86
N LEU A 123 -12.07 21.70 -7.26
CA LEU A 123 -11.35 21.44 -6.01
C LEU A 123 -9.84 21.52 -6.23
N LEU A 124 -9.32 20.91 -7.30
CA LEU A 124 -7.91 20.94 -7.66
C LEU A 124 -7.39 22.38 -7.82
N ALA A 125 -8.11 23.23 -8.55
CA ALA A 125 -7.76 24.62 -8.78
C ALA A 125 -7.67 25.41 -7.47
N LYS A 126 -8.71 25.28 -6.64
CA LYS A 126 -8.77 25.95 -5.34
C LYS A 126 -7.67 25.48 -4.42
N PHE A 127 -7.41 24.18 -4.42
CA PHE A 127 -6.37 23.55 -3.61
C PHE A 127 -4.98 24.06 -4.00
N MET A 128 -4.63 23.97 -5.28
CA MET A 128 -3.33 24.43 -5.81
C MET A 128 -3.12 25.91 -5.50
N MET A 129 -4.08 26.77 -5.84
CA MET A 129 -3.95 28.21 -5.64
C MET A 129 -3.86 28.60 -4.15
N ASN A 130 -4.59 27.93 -3.26
CA ASN A 130 -4.43 28.14 -1.83
C ASN A 130 -3.06 27.67 -1.35
N TYR A 131 -2.55 26.53 -1.81
CA TYR A 131 -1.21 26.08 -1.45
C TYR A 131 -0.13 27.07 -1.92
N VAL A 132 -0.26 27.61 -3.15
CA VAL A 132 0.62 28.65 -3.69
C VAL A 132 0.60 29.92 -2.83
N SER A 133 -0.61 30.42 -2.50
CA SER A 133 -0.78 31.65 -1.72
C SER A 133 -0.37 31.50 -0.25
N ARG A 134 -0.84 30.44 0.40
CA ARG A 134 -0.84 30.28 1.86
C ARG A 134 0.41 29.54 2.34
N THR A 135 0.86 28.52 1.63
CA THR A 135 2.03 27.72 2.00
C THR A 135 3.30 28.25 1.35
N LEU A 136 3.29 28.41 0.03
CA LEU A 136 4.47 28.85 -0.73
C LEU A 136 4.66 30.37 -0.76
N LYS A 137 3.67 31.11 -0.25
CA LYS A 137 3.65 32.59 -0.15
C LYS A 137 3.92 33.30 -1.48
N LYS A 138 3.55 32.68 -2.61
CA LYS A 138 3.69 33.29 -3.95
C LYS A 138 2.45 34.10 -4.30
N ARG A 139 2.66 35.21 -4.98
CA ARG A 139 1.66 36.24 -5.34
C ARG A 139 1.54 36.48 -6.83
N SER A 140 2.43 35.93 -7.65
CA SER A 140 2.28 35.97 -9.11
C SER A 140 2.44 34.59 -9.76
N VAL A 141 1.54 34.26 -10.69
CA VAL A 141 1.53 32.99 -11.41
C VAL A 141 1.38 33.20 -12.92
N SER A 142 1.84 32.22 -13.71
CA SER A 142 1.40 32.07 -15.10
C SER A 142 0.81 30.69 -15.33
N ILE A 143 -0.15 30.60 -16.25
CA ILE A 143 -0.92 29.37 -16.48
C ILE A 143 -0.63 28.84 -17.88
N ILE A 144 -0.29 27.57 -17.99
CA ILE A 144 -0.23 26.85 -19.28
C ILE A 144 -1.23 25.71 -19.20
N PHE A 145 -2.17 25.64 -20.14
CA PHE A 145 -3.28 24.69 -20.06
C PHE A 145 -3.56 23.99 -21.38
N ALA A 146 -3.99 22.73 -21.31
CA ALA A 146 -4.37 21.96 -22.49
C ALA A 146 -5.60 22.57 -23.16
N ASN A 147 -5.59 22.67 -24.48
CA ASN A 147 -6.67 23.28 -25.26
C ASN A 147 -7.92 22.38 -25.39
N ASP A 148 -8.41 21.83 -24.28
CA ASP A 148 -9.56 20.93 -24.23
C ASP A 148 -10.43 21.16 -22.98
N ALA A 149 -11.40 20.28 -22.74
CA ALA A 149 -12.32 20.40 -21.61
C ALA A 149 -11.61 20.32 -20.25
N TYR A 150 -10.54 19.52 -20.12
CA TYR A 150 -9.79 19.38 -18.88
C TYR A 150 -8.96 20.64 -18.60
N GLY A 151 -8.10 21.03 -19.55
CA GLY A 151 -7.20 22.16 -19.34
C GLY A 151 -7.95 23.48 -19.20
N ARG A 152 -9.00 23.70 -20.00
CA ARG A 152 -9.81 24.93 -19.92
C ARG A 152 -10.57 25.06 -18.61
N SER A 153 -11.16 23.96 -18.08
CA SER A 153 -11.91 24.06 -16.83
C SER A 153 -10.98 24.26 -15.63
N LEU A 154 -9.80 23.62 -15.61
CA LEU A 154 -8.79 23.81 -14.58
C LEU A 154 -8.20 25.24 -14.62
N ALA A 155 -7.86 25.75 -15.82
CA ALA A 155 -7.37 27.12 -15.99
C ALA A 155 -8.40 28.17 -15.53
N SER A 156 -9.68 27.99 -15.88
CA SER A 156 -10.75 28.86 -15.40
C SER A 156 -10.89 28.82 -13.87
N GLY A 157 -10.73 27.63 -13.27
CA GLY A 157 -10.67 27.47 -11.82
C GLY A 157 -9.52 28.25 -11.18
N PHE A 158 -8.33 28.23 -11.80
CA PHE A 158 -7.19 29.03 -11.34
C PHE A 158 -7.48 30.53 -11.43
N GLU A 159 -8.01 31.01 -12.56
CA GLU A 159 -8.36 32.42 -12.76
C GLU A 159 -9.37 32.93 -11.73
N ASN A 160 -10.41 32.15 -11.46
CA ASN A 160 -11.43 32.50 -10.47
C ASN A 160 -10.86 32.51 -9.05
N THR A 161 -9.99 31.55 -8.71
CA THR A 161 -9.39 31.48 -7.39
C THR A 161 -8.32 32.57 -7.19
N ALA A 162 -7.57 32.92 -8.24
CA ALA A 162 -6.56 33.98 -8.21
C ALA A 162 -7.17 35.32 -7.80
N LYS A 163 -8.32 35.67 -8.38
CA LYS A 163 -9.08 36.88 -8.02
C LYS A 163 -9.46 36.91 -6.53
N ASN A 164 -9.86 35.77 -5.97
CA ASN A 164 -10.27 35.68 -4.57
C ASN A 164 -9.08 35.72 -3.58
N LEU A 165 -7.88 35.36 -4.03
CA LEU A 165 -6.67 35.28 -3.21
C LEU A 165 -5.70 36.45 -3.44
N ASP A 166 -6.08 37.40 -4.30
CA ASP A 166 -5.24 38.51 -4.74
C ASP A 166 -3.89 38.02 -5.28
N ILE A 167 -3.95 37.04 -6.19
CA ILE A 167 -2.80 36.54 -6.94
C ILE A 167 -2.85 37.09 -8.36
N GLU A 168 -1.75 37.69 -8.80
CA GLU A 168 -1.60 38.21 -10.14
C GLU A 168 -1.33 37.08 -11.15
N ILE A 169 -2.08 37.07 -12.26
CA ILE A 169 -1.81 36.17 -13.39
C ILE A 169 -1.03 36.96 -14.45
N ARG A 170 0.28 36.72 -14.55
CA ARG A 170 1.17 37.44 -15.47
C ARG A 170 0.87 37.10 -16.93
N LYS A 171 0.71 35.80 -17.22
CA LYS A 171 0.46 35.27 -18.56
C LYS A 171 -0.37 34.00 -18.51
N LYS A 172 -1.05 33.73 -19.62
CA LYS A 172 -1.85 32.51 -19.83
C LYS A 172 -1.68 32.02 -21.28
N TRP A 173 -1.33 30.75 -21.45
CA TRP A 173 -1.18 30.12 -22.77
C TRP A 173 -2.03 28.86 -22.89
N ALA A 174 -2.73 28.74 -24.01
CA ALA A 174 -3.34 27.49 -24.42
C ALA A 174 -2.28 26.65 -25.14
N TYR A 175 -2.21 25.36 -24.82
CA TYR A 175 -1.32 24.40 -25.46
C TYR A 175 -2.16 23.36 -26.19
N ASP A 176 -2.04 23.32 -27.51
CA ASP A 176 -2.76 22.38 -28.36
C ASP A 176 -1.83 21.24 -28.80
N ALA A 177 -2.10 20.03 -28.32
CA ALA A 177 -1.32 18.84 -28.65
C ALA A 177 -1.36 18.48 -30.14
N ASN A 178 -2.36 18.97 -30.90
CA ASN A 178 -2.51 18.70 -32.34
C ASN A 178 -1.79 19.71 -33.23
N GLN A 179 -1.28 20.81 -32.66
CA GLN A 179 -0.51 21.81 -33.38
C GLN A 179 1.00 21.55 -33.24
N ASN A 180 1.82 22.37 -33.89
CA ASN A 180 3.26 22.28 -33.76
C ASN A 180 3.69 22.59 -32.32
N GLN A 181 4.04 21.54 -31.58
CA GLN A 181 4.38 21.58 -30.16
C GLN A 181 5.66 22.35 -29.87
N ASP A 182 6.66 22.26 -30.76
CA ASP A 182 7.95 22.95 -30.60
C ASP A 182 7.81 24.45 -30.87
N ALA A 183 6.97 24.84 -31.84
CA ALA A 183 6.68 26.23 -32.12
C ALA A 183 5.94 26.90 -30.93
N GLN A 184 4.92 26.24 -30.39
CA GLN A 184 4.20 26.72 -29.19
C GLN A 184 5.13 26.84 -27.98
N LEU A 185 6.02 25.87 -27.77
CA LEU A 185 6.99 25.92 -26.68
C LEU A 185 7.96 27.11 -26.83
N LYS A 186 8.49 27.33 -28.04
CA LYS A 186 9.35 28.50 -28.32
C LYS A 186 8.61 29.81 -28.08
N GLU A 187 7.35 29.90 -28.47
CA GLU A 187 6.51 31.07 -28.22
C GLU A 187 6.36 31.34 -26.72
N ILE A 188 6.04 30.30 -25.93
CA ILE A 188 5.93 30.42 -24.47
C ILE A 188 7.24 30.95 -23.89
N ILE A 189 8.38 30.32 -24.18
CA ILE A 189 9.69 30.72 -23.64
C ILE A 189 10.09 32.13 -24.09
N ASN A 190 9.93 32.48 -25.37
CA ASN A 190 10.32 33.78 -25.90
C ASN A 190 9.42 34.92 -25.42
N SER A 191 8.17 34.61 -25.05
CA SER A 191 7.25 35.61 -24.50
C SER A 191 7.58 36.01 -23.05
N LEU A 192 8.47 35.27 -22.38
CA LEU A 192 8.93 35.54 -21.02
C LEU A 192 10.10 36.53 -21.01
N ASN A 193 10.00 37.56 -20.18
CA ASN A 193 11.04 38.52 -19.88
C ASN A 193 11.04 38.87 -18.39
N GLU A 194 12.03 39.63 -17.93
CA GLU A 194 12.20 39.97 -16.50
C GLU A 194 10.95 40.65 -15.90
N ASN A 195 10.17 41.39 -16.70
CA ASN A 195 8.98 42.12 -16.24
C ASN A 195 7.71 41.26 -16.15
N ASN A 196 7.70 40.07 -16.75
CA ASN A 196 6.51 39.21 -16.78
C ASN A 196 6.77 37.77 -16.30
N GLU A 197 7.97 37.48 -15.82
CA GLU A 197 8.32 36.19 -15.24
C GLU A 197 7.52 36.00 -13.92
N PRO A 198 6.72 34.93 -13.81
CA PRO A 198 5.94 34.68 -12.61
C PRO A 198 6.81 34.05 -11.52
N GLU A 199 6.39 34.17 -10.26
CA GLU A 199 7.02 33.38 -9.19
C GLU A 199 6.72 31.88 -9.34
N MET A 200 5.61 31.51 -9.99
CA MET A 200 5.24 30.14 -10.24
C MET A 200 4.50 29.90 -11.57
N PHE A 201 4.84 28.82 -12.27
CA PHE A 201 4.02 28.28 -13.35
C PHE A 201 3.04 27.23 -12.82
N LEU A 202 1.77 27.35 -13.21
CA LEU A 202 0.74 26.36 -12.99
C LEU A 202 0.43 25.64 -14.30
N LEU A 203 0.71 24.33 -14.33
CA LEU A 203 0.48 23.50 -15.51
C LEU A 203 -0.84 22.73 -15.36
N ALA A 204 -1.80 23.08 -16.21
CA ALA A 204 -3.06 22.35 -16.43
C ALA A 204 -2.94 21.50 -17.71
N LEU A 205 -1.91 20.66 -17.75
CA LEU A 205 -1.52 19.83 -18.90
C LEU A 205 -1.56 18.35 -18.53
N TYR A 206 -1.51 17.48 -19.55
CA TYR A 206 -1.33 16.04 -19.35
C TYR A 206 0.15 15.68 -19.20
N SER A 207 0.44 14.45 -18.76
CA SER A 207 1.77 13.98 -18.39
C SER A 207 2.86 14.25 -19.43
N VAL A 208 2.55 14.10 -20.73
CA VAL A 208 3.54 14.22 -21.81
C VAL A 208 3.90 15.69 -22.05
N GLU A 209 2.89 16.53 -22.17
CA GLU A 209 3.02 17.97 -22.40
C GLU A 209 3.64 18.66 -21.19
N SER A 210 3.19 18.32 -19.97
CA SER A 210 3.80 18.82 -18.73
C SER A 210 5.30 18.53 -18.68
N ALA A 211 5.73 17.31 -19.05
CA ALA A 211 7.16 16.95 -19.01
C ALA A 211 7.97 17.82 -19.98
N LYS A 212 7.50 18.01 -21.21
CA LYS A 212 8.15 18.89 -22.21
C LYS A 212 8.27 20.33 -21.72
N ILE A 213 7.18 20.89 -21.18
CA ILE A 213 7.15 22.27 -20.68
C ILE A 213 8.08 22.43 -19.46
N VAL A 214 8.03 21.52 -18.48
CA VAL A 214 8.92 21.57 -17.31
C VAL A 214 10.38 21.50 -17.74
N THR A 215 10.74 20.55 -18.61
CA THR A 215 12.10 20.41 -19.12
C THR A 215 12.57 21.69 -19.82
N ALA A 216 11.74 22.28 -20.66
CA ALA A 216 12.10 23.50 -21.38
C ALA A 216 12.26 24.71 -20.45
N LEU A 217 11.35 24.89 -19.48
CA LEU A 217 11.45 25.98 -18.50
C LEU A 217 12.71 25.86 -17.65
N LYS A 218 13.07 24.64 -17.23
CA LYS A 218 14.26 24.38 -16.43
C LYS A 218 15.55 24.53 -17.23
N ASN A 219 15.59 24.06 -18.48
CA ASN A 219 16.75 24.23 -19.37
C ASN A 219 16.96 25.69 -19.79
N ALA A 220 15.92 26.51 -19.78
CA ALA A 220 16.02 27.96 -19.96
C ALA A 220 16.43 28.71 -18.68
N GLU A 221 16.88 27.99 -17.64
CA GLU A 221 17.37 28.51 -16.35
C GLU A 221 16.40 29.49 -15.68
N LYS A 222 15.10 29.31 -15.87
CA LYS A 222 14.08 30.16 -15.25
C LYS A 222 14.02 29.91 -13.75
N ALA A 223 14.17 30.98 -12.96
CA ALA A 223 14.22 30.92 -11.50
C ALA A 223 12.84 30.56 -10.88
N CYS A 224 11.78 30.64 -11.67
CA CYS A 224 10.42 30.32 -11.27
C CYS A 224 10.24 28.85 -10.82
N SER A 225 9.39 28.64 -9.83
CA SER A 225 8.93 27.30 -9.46
C SER A 225 7.85 26.81 -10.43
N VAL A 226 7.72 25.49 -10.57
CA VAL A 226 6.64 24.88 -11.37
C VAL A 226 5.79 24.02 -10.47
N MET A 227 4.46 24.06 -10.67
CA MET A 227 3.52 23.13 -10.06
C MET A 227 2.65 22.49 -11.13
N THR A 228 2.61 21.16 -11.15
CA THR A 228 1.84 20.37 -12.13
C THR A 228 1.08 19.24 -11.44
N PHE A 229 -0.05 18.84 -12.00
CA PHE A 229 -0.58 17.50 -11.74
C PHE A 229 0.34 16.47 -12.42
N SER A 230 0.78 15.43 -11.72
CA SER A 230 1.79 14.51 -12.25
C SER A 230 1.46 13.04 -12.01
N GLY A 231 2.00 12.19 -12.89
CA GLY A 231 1.87 10.74 -12.86
C GLY A 231 3.13 10.03 -13.35
N ARG A 232 3.10 8.71 -13.37
CA ARG A 232 4.26 7.88 -13.76
C ARG A 232 4.82 8.26 -15.14
N GLU A 233 3.94 8.47 -16.12
CA GLU A 233 4.35 8.82 -17.49
C GLU A 233 5.03 10.19 -17.60
N PHE A 234 4.72 11.11 -16.69
CA PHE A 234 5.41 12.40 -16.59
C PHE A 234 6.87 12.16 -16.13
N PHE A 235 7.07 11.43 -15.04
CA PHE A 235 8.40 11.18 -14.48
C PHE A 235 9.33 10.40 -15.43
N LYS A 236 8.79 9.44 -16.19
CA LYS A 236 9.57 8.69 -17.19
C LYS A 236 10.13 9.55 -18.33
N ARG A 237 9.54 10.72 -18.59
CA ARG A 237 9.93 11.63 -19.68
C ARG A 237 10.82 12.76 -19.23
N LEU A 238 11.03 12.92 -17.93
CA LEU A 238 11.91 13.97 -17.42
C LEU A 238 13.37 13.63 -17.70
N GLN A 239 14.12 14.65 -18.09
CA GLN A 239 15.57 14.58 -18.15
C GLN A 239 16.13 14.55 -16.72
N PRO A 240 17.22 13.80 -16.46
CA PRO A 240 17.92 13.88 -15.18
C PRO A 240 18.42 15.31 -14.91
N GLY A 241 18.41 15.75 -13.66
CA GLY A 241 19.06 17.01 -13.26
C GLY A 241 18.25 18.30 -13.45
N LEU A 242 16.93 18.22 -13.69
CA LEU A 242 16.05 19.39 -13.89
C LEU A 242 15.79 20.26 -12.64
N GLY A 243 16.48 20.00 -11.53
CA GLY A 243 16.23 20.65 -10.24
C GLY A 243 14.84 20.32 -9.67
N SER A 244 14.43 21.06 -8.63
CA SER A 244 13.20 20.79 -7.90
C SER A 244 11.97 21.49 -8.45
N PHE A 245 10.81 20.86 -8.33
CA PHE A 245 9.49 21.43 -8.65
C PHE A 245 8.37 20.72 -7.90
N TYR A 246 7.21 21.36 -7.79
CA TYR A 246 6.06 20.85 -7.06
C TYR A 246 5.15 20.00 -7.95
N CYS A 247 4.57 18.97 -7.34
CA CYS A 247 3.68 18.02 -7.97
C CYS A 247 2.42 17.86 -7.12
N ILE A 248 1.27 17.73 -7.77
CA ILE A 248 0.00 17.41 -7.13
C ILE A 248 -0.45 16.04 -7.63
N THR A 249 -0.83 15.17 -6.71
CA THR A 249 -1.27 13.80 -7.01
C THR A 249 -2.44 13.41 -6.10
N PRO A 250 -3.42 12.63 -6.58
CA PRO A 250 -4.53 12.16 -5.72
C PRO A 250 -4.10 11.03 -4.79
N TYR A 251 -2.92 10.44 -5.00
CA TYR A 251 -2.38 9.35 -4.20
C TYR A 251 -0.85 9.42 -4.14
N MET A 252 -0.31 9.20 -2.94
CA MET A 252 1.12 9.02 -2.71
C MET A 252 1.28 8.06 -1.53
N SER A 253 1.95 6.93 -1.76
CA SER A 253 1.95 5.82 -0.80
C SER A 253 2.53 6.19 0.56
N GLY A 254 3.58 7.02 0.60
CA GLY A 254 4.23 7.44 1.85
C GLY A 254 3.34 8.22 2.83
N ILE A 255 2.24 8.82 2.34
CA ILE A 255 1.26 9.56 3.15
C ILE A 255 -0.15 8.93 3.09
N GLY A 256 -0.24 7.68 2.65
CA GLY A 256 -1.48 6.91 2.61
C GLY A 256 -2.01 6.49 3.98
N ASN A 257 -3.13 5.77 3.98
CA ASN A 257 -3.70 5.08 5.13
C ASN A 257 -3.24 3.61 5.18
N GLU A 258 -3.69 2.83 6.17
CA GLU A 258 -3.42 1.39 6.25
C GLU A 258 -3.79 0.65 4.94
N GLN A 259 -4.92 1.01 4.31
CA GLN A 259 -5.33 0.41 3.02
C GLN A 259 -4.35 0.72 1.89
N ALA A 260 -3.75 1.92 1.86
CA ALA A 260 -2.69 2.28 0.91
C ALA A 260 -1.44 1.41 1.09
N TYR A 261 -1.06 1.12 2.35
CA TYR A 261 0.07 0.25 2.66
C TYR A 261 -0.19 -1.20 2.22
N ILE A 262 -1.35 -1.76 2.59
CA ILE A 262 -1.77 -3.09 2.18
C ILE A 262 -1.80 -3.20 0.65
N PHE A 263 -2.41 -2.21 -0.01
CA PHE A 263 -2.44 -2.13 -1.46
C PHE A 263 -1.05 -2.05 -2.08
N GLU A 264 -0.15 -1.22 -1.55
CA GLU A 264 1.22 -1.13 -2.08
C GLU A 264 1.96 -2.47 -1.97
N HIS A 265 1.80 -3.19 -0.87
CA HIS A 265 2.39 -4.51 -0.68
C HIS A 265 1.77 -5.55 -1.64
N GLU A 266 0.44 -5.69 -1.64
CA GLU A 266 -0.29 -6.61 -2.53
C GLU A 266 0.03 -6.33 -4.02
N PHE A 267 0.15 -5.05 -4.38
CA PHE A 267 0.47 -4.63 -5.75
C PHE A 267 1.91 -5.00 -6.14
N LYS A 268 2.89 -4.73 -5.26
CA LYS A 268 4.29 -5.11 -5.50
C LYS A 268 4.48 -6.62 -5.56
N GLU A 269 3.78 -7.37 -4.71
CA GLU A 269 3.83 -8.83 -4.71
C GLU A 269 3.26 -9.42 -6.02
N LYS A 270 2.16 -8.86 -6.54
CA LYS A 270 1.52 -9.37 -7.75
C LYS A 270 2.23 -8.94 -9.05
N TYR A 271 2.69 -7.69 -9.11
CA TYR A 271 3.16 -7.09 -10.38
C TYR A 271 4.66 -6.75 -10.41
N GLU A 272 5.39 -6.98 -9.32
CA GLU A 272 6.83 -6.66 -9.20
C GLU A 272 7.17 -5.18 -9.46
N GLU A 273 6.17 -4.29 -9.35
CA GLU A 273 6.28 -2.86 -9.57
C GLU A 273 5.60 -2.06 -8.44
N SER A 274 5.99 -0.81 -8.24
CA SER A 274 5.29 0.08 -7.29
C SER A 274 4.01 0.64 -7.91
N PRO A 275 2.89 0.75 -7.16
CA PRO A 275 1.65 1.28 -7.71
C PRO A 275 1.77 2.74 -8.15
N THR A 276 0.85 3.16 -9.03
CA THR A 276 0.68 4.55 -9.44
C THR A 276 -0.58 5.12 -8.82
N TRP A 277 -0.76 6.45 -8.89
CA TRP A 277 -2.04 7.03 -8.53
C TRP A 277 -3.18 6.52 -9.41
N VAL A 278 -2.91 6.18 -10.68
CA VAL A 278 -3.91 5.63 -11.61
C VAL A 278 -4.34 4.25 -11.13
N SER A 279 -3.41 3.35 -10.81
CA SER A 279 -3.78 2.03 -10.30
C SER A 279 -4.47 2.11 -8.94
N ALA A 280 -4.06 3.03 -8.06
CA ALA A 280 -4.75 3.28 -6.80
C ALA A 280 -6.19 3.76 -6.99
N CYS A 281 -6.42 4.75 -7.87
CA CYS A 281 -7.77 5.28 -8.10
C CYS A 281 -8.68 4.29 -8.84
N TYR A 282 -8.14 3.41 -9.70
CA TYR A 282 -8.92 2.37 -10.36
C TYR A 282 -9.15 1.13 -9.48
N TYR A 283 -8.27 0.87 -8.51
CA TYR A 283 -8.58 -0.04 -7.40
C TYR A 283 -9.79 0.46 -6.60
N ASP A 284 -9.79 1.75 -6.25
CA ASP A 284 -10.90 2.40 -5.55
C ASP A 284 -12.18 2.47 -6.39
N ALA A 285 -12.08 2.69 -7.70
CA ALA A 285 -13.24 2.65 -8.60
C ALA A 285 -13.85 1.24 -8.67
N ALA A 286 -13.01 0.20 -8.74
CA ALA A 286 -13.44 -1.19 -8.73
C ALA A 286 -14.07 -1.56 -7.37
N GLN A 287 -13.46 -1.16 -6.26
CA GLN A 287 -14.01 -1.31 -4.92
C GLN A 287 -15.40 -0.67 -4.82
N THR A 288 -15.51 0.57 -5.28
CA THR A 288 -16.78 1.31 -5.24
C THR A 288 -17.87 0.62 -6.06
N ALA A 289 -17.55 0.14 -7.25
CA ALA A 289 -18.49 -0.61 -8.08
C ALA A 289 -18.95 -1.91 -7.39
N VAL A 290 -18.02 -2.67 -6.81
CA VAL A 290 -18.32 -3.93 -6.14
C VAL A 290 -19.16 -3.72 -4.89
N GLU A 291 -18.84 -2.72 -4.06
CA GLU A 291 -19.62 -2.42 -2.86
C GLU A 291 -21.04 -1.97 -3.21
N ALA A 292 -21.22 -1.16 -4.26
CA ALA A 292 -22.54 -0.81 -4.77
C ALA A 292 -23.33 -2.04 -5.29
N ILE A 293 -22.67 -2.97 -5.98
CA ILE A 293 -23.26 -4.22 -6.46
C ILE A 293 -23.68 -5.13 -5.30
N LYS A 294 -22.82 -5.30 -4.29
CA LYS A 294 -23.11 -6.09 -3.08
C LYS A 294 -24.33 -5.55 -2.34
N LYS A 295 -24.41 -4.21 -2.19
CA LYS A 295 -25.48 -3.55 -1.44
C LYS A 295 -26.88 -3.85 -1.97
N ILE A 296 -27.03 -4.03 -3.29
CA ILE A 296 -28.35 -4.20 -3.92
C ILE A 296 -28.83 -5.66 -4.01
N GLY A 297 -27.97 -6.64 -3.71
CA GLY A 297 -28.30 -8.08 -3.79
C GLY A 297 -28.88 -8.50 -5.14
N ILE A 298 -28.04 -8.62 -6.18
CA ILE A 298 -28.51 -8.89 -7.55
C ILE A 298 -29.10 -10.30 -7.67
N GLN A 299 -30.41 -10.39 -7.93
CA GLN A 299 -31.10 -11.63 -8.23
C GLN A 299 -30.66 -12.20 -9.61
N ARG A 300 -30.60 -13.54 -9.71
CA ARG A 300 -30.04 -14.28 -10.86
C ARG A 300 -30.73 -14.06 -12.22
N GLU A 301 -32.00 -13.63 -12.23
CA GLU A 301 -32.82 -13.53 -13.45
C GLU A 301 -33.42 -12.13 -13.71
N GLY A 302 -32.86 -11.07 -13.09
CA GLY A 302 -33.38 -9.71 -13.22
C GLY A 302 -32.99 -8.97 -14.50
N ASP A 303 -33.82 -8.02 -14.94
CA ASP A 303 -33.48 -7.05 -15.99
C ASP A 303 -32.21 -6.27 -15.59
N ILE A 304 -31.15 -6.39 -16.40
CA ILE A 304 -29.87 -5.71 -16.18
C ILE A 304 -30.04 -4.19 -16.04
N ARG A 305 -31.02 -3.60 -16.75
CA ARG A 305 -31.33 -2.18 -16.66
C ARG A 305 -31.86 -1.80 -15.28
N GLN A 306 -32.71 -2.64 -14.68
CA GLN A 306 -33.14 -2.46 -13.30
C GLN A 306 -31.97 -2.59 -12.33
N GLY A 307 -31.08 -3.56 -12.54
CA GLY A 307 -29.85 -3.70 -11.78
C GLY A 307 -28.98 -2.44 -11.82
N ARG A 308 -28.75 -1.89 -13.02
CA ARG A 308 -28.00 -0.65 -13.22
C ARG A 308 -28.63 0.55 -12.50
N ARG A 309 -29.95 0.73 -12.58
CA ARG A 309 -30.67 1.78 -11.82
C ARG A 309 -30.46 1.65 -10.32
N LYS A 310 -30.56 0.42 -9.77
CA LYS A 310 -30.30 0.16 -8.36
C LYS A 310 -28.85 0.49 -7.98
N ILE A 311 -27.89 0.17 -8.84
CA ILE A 311 -26.47 0.53 -8.62
C ILE A 311 -26.30 2.06 -8.58
N ILE A 312 -26.94 2.80 -9.49
CA ILE A 312 -26.91 4.28 -9.48
C ILE A 312 -27.44 4.81 -8.14
N THR A 313 -28.56 4.29 -7.65
CA THR A 313 -29.10 4.64 -6.32
C THR A 313 -28.13 4.29 -5.21
N ALA A 314 -27.55 3.08 -5.21
CA ALA A 314 -26.61 2.63 -4.19
C ALA A 314 -25.33 3.48 -4.15
N LEU A 315 -24.83 3.92 -5.31
CA LEU A 315 -23.70 4.84 -5.39
C LEU A 315 -24.03 6.20 -4.77
N ALA A 316 -25.25 6.71 -4.98
CA ALA A 316 -25.70 7.97 -4.38
C ALA A 316 -25.91 7.89 -2.86
N GLU A 317 -26.04 6.68 -2.29
CA GLU A 317 -26.13 6.48 -0.83
C GLU A 317 -24.78 6.62 -0.11
N PHE A 318 -23.66 6.63 -0.84
CA PHE A 318 -22.34 6.94 -0.27
C PHE A 318 -22.17 8.47 -0.19
N TYR A 319 -22.99 9.19 0.58
CA TYR A 319 -23.05 10.66 0.53
C TYR A 319 -22.28 11.39 1.65
N ASP A 320 -21.84 10.67 2.67
CA ASP A 320 -21.06 11.23 3.77
C ASP A 320 -19.99 10.26 4.27
N GLN A 321 -19.21 10.70 5.25
CA GLN A 321 -18.12 9.90 5.82
C GLN A 321 -18.62 8.66 6.58
N SER A 322 -19.83 8.68 7.16
CA SER A 322 -20.38 7.52 7.89
C SER A 322 -20.83 6.40 6.96
N HIS A 323 -21.16 6.75 5.71
CA HIS A 323 -21.48 5.82 4.63
C HIS A 323 -20.30 5.59 3.67
N ALA A 324 -19.12 6.12 3.97
CA ALA A 324 -17.99 6.09 3.04
C ALA A 324 -17.35 4.71 2.95
N ILE A 325 -16.84 4.40 1.76
CA ILE A 325 -15.97 3.25 1.54
C ILE A 325 -14.54 3.64 1.93
N ALA A 326 -13.86 2.81 2.73
CA ALA A 326 -12.45 2.98 3.03
C ALA A 326 -11.60 2.54 1.82
N GLY A 327 -11.23 3.50 0.97
CA GLY A 327 -10.37 3.30 -0.20
C GLY A 327 -8.88 3.49 0.11
N VAL A 328 -8.05 3.07 -0.85
CA VAL A 328 -6.58 3.17 -0.79
C VAL A 328 -6.12 4.62 -0.98
N SER A 329 -6.90 5.44 -1.67
CA SER A 329 -6.65 6.88 -1.82
C SER A 329 -7.42 7.74 -0.80
N GLY A 330 -8.02 7.10 0.21
CA GLY A 330 -8.80 7.72 1.27
C GLY A 330 -10.29 7.33 1.21
N TYR A 331 -11.09 7.90 2.11
CA TYR A 331 -12.54 7.65 2.14
C TYR A 331 -13.23 8.10 0.84
N ILE A 332 -14.13 7.26 0.33
CA ILE A 332 -14.90 7.47 -0.88
C ILE A 332 -16.36 7.68 -0.51
N TYR A 333 -16.84 8.89 -0.73
CA TYR A 333 -18.23 9.31 -0.65
C TYR A 333 -18.41 10.48 -1.61
N PHE A 334 -19.58 10.60 -2.21
CA PHE A 334 -19.91 11.52 -3.28
C PHE A 334 -20.73 12.69 -2.78
N ASP A 335 -20.43 13.88 -3.31
CA ASP A 335 -21.34 14.99 -3.25
C ASP A 335 -22.57 14.78 -4.15
N SER A 336 -23.52 15.71 -4.11
CA SER A 336 -24.71 15.71 -4.98
C SER A 336 -24.38 15.70 -6.48
N GLY A 337 -23.16 16.04 -6.86
CA GLY A 337 -22.67 16.02 -8.24
C GLY A 337 -21.93 14.74 -8.60
N GLY A 338 -21.90 13.73 -7.73
CA GLY A 338 -21.21 12.46 -7.99
C GLY A 338 -19.69 12.53 -7.83
N ASN A 339 -19.14 13.55 -7.16
CA ASN A 339 -17.69 13.72 -7.00
C ASN A 339 -17.25 13.46 -5.58
N VAL A 340 -16.12 12.75 -5.41
CA VAL A 340 -15.44 12.74 -4.11
C VAL A 340 -14.86 14.11 -3.81
N SER A 341 -14.77 14.42 -2.53
CA SER A 341 -14.11 15.63 -2.08
C SER A 341 -13.22 15.32 -0.88
N ARG A 342 -11.92 15.35 -1.15
CA ARG A 342 -10.81 15.10 -0.22
C ARG A 342 -9.58 15.89 -0.72
N PRO A 343 -8.61 16.21 0.14
CA PRO A 343 -7.43 16.96 -0.27
C PRO A 343 -6.57 16.15 -1.24
N TYR A 344 -5.82 16.87 -2.10
CA TYR A 344 -4.74 16.26 -2.87
C TYR A 344 -3.47 16.14 -2.02
N SER A 345 -2.59 15.26 -2.46
CA SER A 345 -1.24 15.14 -1.94
C SER A 345 -0.30 16.07 -2.69
N VAL A 346 0.56 16.79 -1.97
CA VAL A 346 1.61 17.63 -2.55
C VAL A 346 2.94 16.92 -2.45
N GLY A 347 3.65 16.78 -3.55
CA GLY A 347 5.01 16.28 -3.58
C GLY A 347 5.99 17.31 -4.14
N ILE A 348 7.25 17.11 -3.81
CA ILE A 348 8.39 17.80 -4.40
C ILE A 348 9.14 16.75 -5.20
N TYR A 349 9.37 17.04 -6.48
CA TYR A 349 10.29 16.24 -7.27
C TYR A 349 11.70 16.75 -7.01
N GLU A 350 12.57 15.88 -6.53
CA GLU A 350 13.97 16.18 -6.24
C GLU A 350 14.79 14.88 -6.35
N ASN A 351 16.05 14.96 -6.78
CA ASN A 351 16.92 13.79 -6.94
C ASN A 351 16.31 12.66 -7.78
N ASN A 352 15.61 13.03 -8.85
CA ASN A 352 14.86 12.15 -9.74
C ASN A 352 13.72 11.34 -9.09
N LYS A 353 13.22 11.76 -7.93
CA LYS A 353 12.13 11.10 -7.19
C LYS A 353 11.07 12.10 -6.77
N LEU A 354 9.83 11.65 -6.75
CA LEU A 354 8.75 12.39 -6.10
C LEU A 354 8.71 12.01 -4.62
N VAL A 355 8.86 13.00 -3.74
CA VAL A 355 8.78 12.82 -2.29
C VAL A 355 7.70 13.75 -1.70
N PRO A 356 7.03 13.40 -0.59
CA PRO A 356 6.00 14.26 -0.01
C PRO A 356 6.53 15.65 0.39
N ALA A 357 5.80 16.72 0.11
CA ALA A 357 6.18 18.04 0.61
C ALA A 357 6.08 18.11 2.15
N PHE A 358 6.91 18.95 2.80
CA PHE A 358 6.90 19.15 4.26
C PHE A 358 5.59 19.72 4.83
N SER A 359 4.73 20.26 3.97
CA SER A 359 3.39 20.73 4.33
C SER A 359 2.37 20.03 3.45
N GLN A 360 1.36 19.44 4.09
CA GLN A 360 0.18 18.85 3.45
C GLN A 360 -1.06 19.55 3.96
N TYR A 361 -2.17 19.43 3.25
CA TYR A 361 -3.49 19.82 3.77
C TYR A 361 -4.31 18.57 4.07
N GLN A 362 -4.93 18.53 5.24
CA GLN A 362 -5.83 17.45 5.66
C GLN A 362 -7.23 18.01 5.86
N GLN A 363 -8.26 17.26 5.47
CA GLN A 363 -9.63 17.66 5.73
C GLN A 363 -9.92 17.53 7.23
N ILE A 364 -10.51 18.58 7.81
CA ILE A 364 -11.06 18.54 9.16
C ILE A 364 -12.42 17.86 9.06
N THR A 365 -12.55 16.69 9.69
CA THR A 365 -13.77 15.88 9.69
C THR A 365 -14.79 16.38 10.72
N ASP A 366 -14.33 16.98 11.82
CA ASP A 366 -15.17 17.67 12.79
C ASP A 366 -14.65 19.10 13.09
N PRO A 367 -15.21 20.13 12.45
CA PRO A 367 -14.85 21.52 12.70
C PRO A 367 -15.13 21.99 14.14
N LYS A 368 -16.07 21.35 14.87
CA LYS A 368 -16.42 21.76 16.25
C LYS A 368 -15.37 21.33 17.27
N GLY A 369 -14.61 20.28 16.96
CA GLY A 369 -13.45 19.85 17.75
C GLY A 369 -12.22 20.74 17.60
N VAL A 370 -12.21 21.69 16.63
CA VAL A 370 -11.08 22.60 16.40
C VAL A 370 -11.28 23.88 17.20
N GLU A 371 -10.50 24.00 18.27
CA GLU A 371 -10.48 25.21 19.10
C GLU A 371 -10.11 26.45 18.27
N ASN A 372 -10.90 27.51 18.40
CA ASN A 372 -10.71 28.80 17.71
C ASN A 372 -10.54 28.68 16.18
N ILE A 373 -11.33 27.82 15.52
CA ILE A 373 -11.27 27.62 14.06
C ILE A 373 -11.32 28.93 13.26
N PHE A 374 -12.09 29.92 13.72
CA PHE A 374 -12.20 31.22 13.04
C PHE A 374 -10.87 31.99 13.04
N LYS A 375 -10.15 31.98 14.18
CA LYS A 375 -8.82 32.57 14.29
C LYS A 375 -7.83 31.85 13.36
N LYS A 376 -7.88 30.51 13.34
CA LYS A 376 -7.04 29.69 12.45
C LYS A 376 -7.30 29.94 10.96
N ILE A 377 -8.54 30.27 10.59
CA ILE A 377 -8.88 30.68 9.21
C ILE A 377 -8.24 32.04 8.88
N LEU A 378 -8.33 33.01 9.80
CA LEU A 378 -7.72 34.33 9.63
C LEU A 378 -6.18 34.26 9.54
N GLU A 379 -5.57 33.37 10.33
CA GLU A 379 -4.13 33.11 10.32
C GLU A 379 -3.68 32.28 9.11
N GLY A 380 -4.62 31.71 8.34
CA GLY A 380 -4.35 30.92 7.15
C GLY A 380 -3.89 29.48 7.43
N GLU A 381 -3.99 29.02 8.68
CA GLU A 381 -3.74 27.63 9.07
C GLU A 381 -4.85 26.70 8.59
N VAL A 382 -6.08 27.23 8.50
CA VAL A 382 -7.26 26.53 7.96
C VAL A 382 -7.73 27.24 6.70
N ILE A 383 -7.87 26.49 5.60
CA ILE A 383 -8.46 26.96 4.36
C ILE A 383 -9.84 26.35 4.17
N VAL A 384 -10.74 27.09 3.54
CA VAL A 384 -12.10 26.61 3.24
C VAL A 384 -12.23 26.44 1.73
N ILE A 385 -12.48 25.21 1.29
CA ILE A 385 -12.67 24.87 -0.12
C ILE A 385 -14.00 24.13 -0.25
N ASP A 386 -14.96 24.72 -0.98
CA ASP A 386 -16.29 24.15 -1.22
C ASP A 386 -17.02 23.73 0.07
N GLY A 387 -16.95 24.56 1.11
CA GLY A 387 -17.58 24.31 2.41
C GLY A 387 -16.83 23.31 3.29
N LYS A 388 -15.69 22.78 2.84
CA LYS A 388 -14.83 21.89 3.63
C LYS A 388 -13.66 22.65 4.23
N TYR A 389 -13.43 22.45 5.51
CA TYR A 389 -12.29 22.98 6.23
C TYR A 389 -11.10 22.04 6.03
N MET A 390 -9.97 22.59 5.59
CA MET A 390 -8.71 21.88 5.48
C MET A 390 -7.67 22.57 6.34
N ILE A 391 -6.90 21.82 7.11
CA ILE A 391 -5.85 22.32 7.99
C ILE A 391 -4.49 21.88 7.47
N SER A 392 -3.48 22.75 7.63
CA SER A 392 -2.09 22.38 7.32
C SER A 392 -1.56 21.35 8.32
N ALA A 393 -1.11 20.22 7.79
CA ALA A 393 -0.38 19.19 8.52
C ALA A 393 1.11 19.25 8.18
N TRP A 394 1.97 19.12 9.19
CA TRP A 394 3.41 19.00 8.98
C TRP A 394 3.78 17.57 8.64
N THR A 395 4.66 17.42 7.67
CA THR A 395 5.25 16.14 7.30
C THR A 395 6.65 16.06 7.88
N VAL A 396 6.92 14.99 8.64
CA VAL A 396 8.21 14.72 9.27
C VAL A 396 8.78 13.45 8.68
N TYR A 397 9.86 13.59 7.93
CA TYR A 397 10.64 12.47 7.45
C TYR A 397 11.33 11.81 8.64
N THR A 398 11.21 10.49 8.70
CA THR A 398 11.64 9.68 9.82
C THR A 398 12.43 8.50 9.31
N ASP A 399 13.55 8.23 9.98
CA ASP A 399 14.38 7.07 9.72
C ASP A 399 14.86 6.42 11.03
N ILE A 400 15.09 5.10 10.98
CA ILE A 400 15.68 4.35 12.08
C ILE A 400 16.89 3.56 11.56
N LYS A 401 18.06 3.86 12.13
CA LYS A 401 19.28 3.09 11.93
C LYS A 401 19.54 2.22 13.16
N VAL A 402 19.37 0.92 12.99
CA VAL A 402 19.62 -0.05 14.07
C VAL A 402 21.12 -0.21 14.31
N ASN A 403 21.54 -0.07 15.57
CA ASN A 403 22.92 -0.26 16.01
C ASN A 403 23.10 -1.67 16.59
N GLU A 404 22.20 -2.08 17.50
CA GLU A 404 22.26 -3.36 18.21
C GLU A 404 20.85 -3.84 18.58
N ILE A 405 20.67 -5.17 18.63
CA ILE A 405 19.46 -5.87 19.04
C ILE A 405 19.90 -7.00 19.96
N SER A 406 19.36 -7.04 21.16
CA SER A 406 19.66 -8.06 22.16
C SER A 406 18.36 -8.67 22.66
N MET A 407 18.21 -9.98 22.52
CA MET A 407 17.06 -10.68 23.09
C MET A 407 17.25 -10.85 24.60
N LEU A 408 16.36 -10.25 25.39
CA LEU A 408 16.37 -10.36 26.85
C LEU A 408 15.69 -11.65 27.34
N GLY A 409 14.81 -12.25 26.53
CA GLY A 409 14.23 -13.58 26.80
C GLY A 409 13.27 -14.06 25.71
N THR A 410 13.35 -15.34 25.33
CA THR A 410 12.41 -15.97 24.38
C THR A 410 11.02 -16.19 24.98
N LYS A 411 10.87 -16.16 26.32
CA LYS A 411 9.61 -16.35 27.05
C LYS A 411 8.68 -15.15 27.04
N ASP A 412 9.20 -13.95 27.23
CA ASP A 412 8.36 -12.76 27.39
C ASP A 412 8.11 -12.01 26.08
N SER A 413 8.73 -12.47 24.98
CA SER A 413 8.72 -11.81 23.68
C SER A 413 9.19 -10.34 23.76
N VAL A 414 10.19 -10.12 24.63
CA VAL A 414 10.83 -8.83 24.88
C VAL A 414 12.23 -8.83 24.27
N TYR A 415 12.56 -7.74 23.57
CA TYR A 415 13.86 -7.52 22.97
C TYR A 415 14.32 -6.09 23.25
N SER A 416 15.61 -5.94 23.55
CA SER A 416 16.27 -4.65 23.69
C SER A 416 16.79 -4.21 22.33
N MET A 417 16.63 -2.92 22.01
CA MET A 417 17.12 -2.34 20.77
C MET A 417 17.85 -1.02 21.04
N ASP A 418 19.06 -0.89 20.49
CA ASP A 418 19.82 0.36 20.38
C ASP A 418 19.76 0.82 18.92
N PHE A 419 19.24 2.02 18.69
CA PHE A 419 19.10 2.58 17.35
C PHE A 419 19.20 4.10 17.37
N ASN A 420 19.59 4.66 16.23
CA ASN A 420 19.48 6.09 15.99
C ASN A 420 18.15 6.39 15.27
N LEU A 421 17.35 7.27 15.87
CA LEU A 421 16.11 7.79 15.31
C LEU A 421 16.39 9.19 14.74
N ARG A 422 16.12 9.37 13.45
CA ARG A 422 16.31 10.66 12.77
C ARG A 422 14.98 11.27 12.37
N PHE A 423 14.83 12.56 12.64
CA PHE A 423 13.74 13.39 12.13
C PHE A 423 14.29 14.44 11.18
N ARG A 424 13.65 14.59 10.02
CA ARG A 424 13.92 15.67 9.08
C ARG A 424 12.61 16.39 8.78
N TYR A 425 12.56 17.68 9.10
CA TYR A 425 11.33 18.46 9.04
C TYR A 425 11.62 19.94 8.74
N SER A 426 10.59 20.67 8.32
CA SER A 426 10.66 22.12 8.15
C SER A 426 9.86 22.81 9.26
N GLY A 427 10.39 23.89 9.83
CA GLY A 427 9.74 24.64 10.90
C GLY A 427 10.05 24.10 12.30
N LYS A 428 9.02 23.85 13.12
CA LYS A 428 9.15 23.39 14.51
C LYS A 428 8.49 22.03 14.70
N LEU A 429 9.16 21.14 15.43
CA LEU A 429 8.63 19.85 15.86
C LEU A 429 8.69 19.77 17.39
N ASP A 430 7.58 19.37 18.03
CA ASP A 430 7.60 18.92 19.43
C ASP A 430 7.97 17.43 19.45
N ASP A 431 9.24 17.15 19.71
CA ASP A 431 9.81 15.81 19.83
C ASP A 431 9.77 15.27 21.28
N THR A 432 9.41 16.10 22.26
CA THR A 432 9.32 15.70 23.68
C THR A 432 8.10 14.82 23.96
N SER A 433 7.06 14.94 23.12
CA SER A 433 5.77 14.28 23.28
C SER A 433 5.67 12.97 22.46
N ILE A 434 6.77 12.34 22.08
CA ILE A 434 6.76 11.08 21.33
C ILE A 434 6.45 9.90 22.25
N LYS A 435 5.55 9.00 21.82
CA LYS A 435 5.17 7.78 22.52
C LYS A 435 5.44 6.57 21.66
N PHE A 436 6.29 5.68 22.17
CA PHE A 436 6.51 4.35 21.61
C PHE A 436 5.37 3.44 22.07
N SER A 437 4.60 2.91 21.14
CA SER A 437 3.37 2.16 21.45
C SER A 437 3.64 0.74 21.93
N ASN A 438 4.82 0.20 21.64
CA ASN A 438 5.20 -1.17 21.96
C ASN A 438 6.47 -1.26 22.82
N SER A 439 6.88 -0.15 23.45
CA SER A 439 7.94 -0.19 24.46
C SER A 439 7.41 -0.80 25.76
N VAL A 440 8.29 -1.47 26.51
CA VAL A 440 7.97 -2.06 27.82
C VAL A 440 7.80 -0.95 28.85
N GLU A 441 8.72 0.01 28.85
CA GLU A 441 8.67 1.21 29.68
C GLU A 441 8.45 2.46 28.81
N PRO A 442 7.84 3.53 29.34
CA PRO A 442 7.72 4.80 28.62
C PRO A 442 9.10 5.38 28.27
N ILE A 443 9.32 5.66 26.99
CA ILE A 443 10.56 6.27 26.50
C ILE A 443 10.34 7.76 26.30
N THR A 444 11.24 8.58 26.83
CA THR A 444 11.35 10.02 26.51
C THR A 444 12.63 10.25 25.72
N LEU A 445 12.54 10.98 24.62
CA LEU A 445 13.73 11.38 23.88
C LEU A 445 14.52 12.41 24.71
N GLY A 446 15.82 12.15 24.86
CA GLY A 446 16.75 13.05 25.53
C GLY A 446 17.21 14.18 24.60
N GLN A 447 18.42 14.70 24.83
CA GLN A 447 19.04 15.65 23.91
C GLN A 447 19.40 14.96 22.59
N PRO A 448 19.28 15.66 21.44
CA PRO A 448 19.71 15.12 20.16
C PRO A 448 21.23 14.90 20.15
N VAL A 449 21.64 13.81 19.53
CA VAL A 449 23.05 13.47 19.26
C VAL A 449 23.62 14.41 18.20
N SER A 450 22.81 14.82 17.23
CA SER A 450 23.14 15.85 16.25
C SER A 450 21.89 16.64 15.87
N GLU A 451 22.09 17.92 15.57
CA GLU A 451 21.10 18.82 15.01
C GLU A 451 21.77 19.67 13.93
N GLU A 452 21.26 19.56 12.70
CA GLU A 452 21.75 20.31 11.55
C GLU A 452 20.58 21.05 10.90
N MET A 453 20.80 22.30 10.50
CA MET A 453 19.81 23.08 9.77
C MET A 453 20.40 23.54 8.44
N THR A 454 19.76 23.14 7.34
CA THR A 454 20.15 23.51 5.98
C THR A 454 18.91 23.95 5.22
N ASP A 455 18.93 25.13 4.62
CA ASP A 455 17.81 25.69 3.82
C ASP A 455 16.44 25.65 4.52
N GLY A 456 16.41 25.88 5.84
CA GLY A 456 15.17 25.87 6.64
C GLY A 456 14.60 24.46 6.90
N ILE A 457 15.37 23.42 6.61
CA ILE A 457 15.10 22.03 6.98
C ILE A 457 16.01 21.68 8.15
N THR A 458 15.41 21.25 9.25
CA THR A 458 16.12 20.77 10.44
C THR A 458 16.17 19.25 10.40
N THR A 459 17.36 18.69 10.57
CA THR A 459 17.58 17.27 10.79
C THR A 459 18.07 17.05 12.22
N ARG A 460 17.34 16.28 13.01
CA ARG A 460 17.70 15.88 14.38
C ARG A 460 17.88 14.39 14.48
N GLU A 461 18.93 13.94 15.15
CA GLU A 461 19.18 12.52 15.41
C GLU A 461 19.21 12.25 16.91
N TYR A 462 18.54 11.20 17.35
CA TYR A 462 18.48 10.75 18.74
C TYR A 462 18.98 9.32 18.83
N ARG A 463 19.75 8.99 19.85
CA ARG A 463 20.06 7.61 20.17
C ARG A 463 19.05 7.09 21.18
N VAL A 464 18.36 6.01 20.84
CA VAL A 464 17.35 5.37 21.68
C VAL A 464 17.82 3.97 22.01
N LYS A 465 17.89 3.67 23.31
CA LYS A 465 18.15 2.32 23.82
C LYS A 465 17.01 1.95 24.76
N ALA A 466 16.21 0.97 24.36
CA ALA A 466 15.02 0.58 25.13
C ALA A 466 14.56 -0.83 24.82
N ASP A 467 13.68 -1.34 25.68
CA ASP A 467 13.07 -2.65 25.55
C ASP A 467 11.69 -2.55 24.91
N PHE A 468 11.42 -3.44 23.95
CA PHE A 468 10.20 -3.50 23.18
C PHE A 468 9.57 -4.88 23.30
N LYS A 469 8.24 -4.91 23.21
CA LYS A 469 7.46 -6.13 23.27
C LYS A 469 6.69 -6.31 21.97
N ASN A 470 6.84 -7.47 21.35
CA ASN A 470 6.03 -7.87 20.20
C ASN A 470 5.89 -9.39 20.19
N ARG A 471 4.70 -9.91 19.88
CA ARG A 471 4.47 -11.36 19.82
C ARG A 471 5.39 -11.99 18.77
N LEU A 472 6.30 -12.86 19.19
CA LEU A 472 7.20 -13.58 18.30
C LEU A 472 6.48 -14.83 17.75
N ASP A 473 6.64 -15.06 16.45
CA ASP A 473 6.17 -16.28 15.78
C ASP A 473 7.29 -17.33 15.74
N PHE A 474 7.04 -18.49 16.34
CA PHE A 474 7.96 -19.63 16.41
C PHE A 474 7.50 -20.83 15.59
N HIS A 475 6.44 -20.75 14.76
CA HIS A 475 5.98 -21.90 13.98
C HIS A 475 7.12 -22.51 13.14
N GLY A 476 7.94 -21.64 12.54
CA GLY A 476 9.11 -22.05 11.75
C GLY A 476 10.33 -22.49 12.57
N TYR A 477 10.31 -22.52 13.90
CA TYR A 477 11.51 -22.79 14.71
C TYR A 477 12.11 -24.18 14.40
N PRO A 478 13.44 -24.31 14.18
CA PRO A 478 14.51 -23.31 14.38
C PRO A 478 14.82 -22.42 13.16
N PHE A 479 14.06 -22.52 12.06
CA PHE A 479 14.17 -21.71 10.85
C PHE A 479 13.44 -20.36 10.94
N ALA A 480 12.75 -20.10 12.04
CA ALA A 480 11.86 -18.96 12.21
C ALA A 480 12.54 -17.63 11.86
N ARG A 481 11.79 -16.78 11.16
CA ARG A 481 12.10 -15.36 10.99
C ARG A 481 11.24 -14.59 11.96
N HIS A 482 11.82 -13.60 12.62
CA HIS A 482 11.09 -12.78 13.58
C HIS A 482 10.95 -11.36 13.07
N LEU A 483 9.80 -10.76 13.39
CA LEU A 483 9.51 -9.36 13.15
C LEU A 483 9.64 -8.59 14.48
N MET A 484 10.54 -7.62 14.50
CA MET A 484 10.80 -6.76 15.66
C MET A 484 10.43 -5.32 15.30
N PRO A 485 9.16 -4.93 15.44
CA PRO A 485 8.72 -3.61 15.03
C PRO A 485 9.09 -2.54 16.07
N VAL A 486 9.56 -1.38 15.64
CA VAL A 486 9.57 -0.17 16.47
C VAL A 486 8.41 0.71 16.02
N ARG A 487 7.48 0.99 16.93
CA ARG A 487 6.26 1.74 16.62
C ARG A 487 6.14 2.95 17.52
N PHE A 488 5.99 4.13 16.94
CA PHE A 488 5.78 5.33 17.71
C PHE A 488 4.83 6.32 17.04
N ARG A 489 4.28 7.22 17.85
CA ARG A 489 3.42 8.31 17.42
C ARG A 489 3.62 9.52 18.32
N HIS A 490 3.09 10.66 17.88
CA HIS A 490 2.99 11.81 18.76
C HIS A 490 1.85 11.61 19.78
N ALA A 491 2.06 12.02 21.04
CA ALA A 491 1.10 11.83 22.13
C ALA A 491 -0.15 12.70 21.94
N ARG A 492 0.04 13.96 21.51
CA ARG A 492 -1.00 15.00 21.41
C ARG A 492 -1.42 15.36 19.99
N LEU A 493 -0.47 15.62 19.08
CA LEU A 493 -0.74 15.93 17.68
C LEU A 493 -1.35 14.75 16.93
N THR A 494 -2.51 15.02 16.36
CA THR A 494 -3.31 14.13 15.51
C THR A 494 -2.84 14.22 14.06
N ARG A 495 -3.31 13.28 13.22
CA ARG A 495 -2.85 13.14 11.82
C ARG A 495 -3.11 14.38 10.96
N ASP A 496 -4.19 15.10 11.24
CA ASP A 496 -4.52 16.39 10.62
C ASP A 496 -3.47 17.49 10.92
N LYS A 497 -2.58 17.28 11.90
CA LYS A 497 -1.50 18.22 12.25
C LYS A 497 -0.11 17.68 11.97
N LEU A 498 0.10 16.37 12.06
CA LEU A 498 1.41 15.75 11.93
C LEU A 498 1.33 14.40 11.21
N ILE A 499 2.16 14.23 10.18
CA ILE A 499 2.29 13.00 9.42
C ILE A 499 3.77 12.57 9.43
N TYR A 500 4.05 11.43 10.05
CA TYR A 500 5.37 10.80 9.94
C TYR A 500 5.45 10.02 8.63
N ILE A 501 6.56 10.17 7.91
CA ILE A 501 6.81 9.44 6.67
C ILE A 501 8.22 8.84 6.66
N PRO A 502 8.44 7.68 6.03
CA PRO A 502 9.78 7.14 5.84
C PRO A 502 10.70 8.06 5.03
N ASP A 503 11.96 8.20 5.44
CA ASP A 503 12.96 8.95 4.68
C ASP A 503 13.48 8.16 3.45
N PRO A 504 13.19 8.62 2.21
CA PRO A 504 13.54 7.89 0.99
C PRO A 504 15.02 7.91 0.64
N ASP A 505 15.81 8.82 1.23
CA ASP A 505 17.25 8.98 0.93
C ASP A 505 18.12 7.99 1.72
N VAL A 506 17.65 7.51 2.88
CA VAL A 506 18.42 6.63 3.79
C VAL A 506 17.98 5.16 3.74
N MET A 507 16.82 4.85 3.14
CA MET A 507 16.33 3.48 2.89
C MET A 507 17.34 2.56 2.17
N ARG A 508 18.40 3.10 1.55
CA ARG A 508 19.47 2.35 0.87
C ARG A 508 20.68 2.00 1.74
N LEU A 509 20.84 2.59 2.94
CA LEU A 509 22.08 2.57 3.73
C LEU A 509 21.99 1.77 5.04
N SER A 510 20.85 1.17 5.36
CA SER A 510 20.56 0.62 6.70
C SER A 510 20.87 -0.87 6.91
N VAL A 511 21.57 -1.54 5.99
CA VAL A 511 22.00 -2.94 6.21
C VAL A 511 23.48 -2.97 6.64
N ASN A 512 23.75 -2.59 7.88
CA ASN A 512 25.02 -2.94 8.51
C ASN A 512 24.97 -4.40 8.98
N LYS A 513 26.03 -5.15 8.66
CA LYS A 513 26.07 -6.61 8.80
C LYS A 513 26.26 -7.03 10.27
N SER A 514 25.26 -7.77 10.72
CA SER A 514 25.23 -8.64 11.90
C SER A 514 25.06 -7.97 13.25
N VAL A 515 24.06 -8.47 13.98
CA VAL A 515 23.73 -8.09 15.33
C VAL A 515 23.82 -9.35 16.18
N ALA A 516 24.96 -9.55 16.84
CA ALA A 516 25.22 -10.72 17.69
C ALA A 516 24.81 -12.08 17.05
N GLU A 517 23.86 -12.80 17.66
CA GLU A 517 23.34 -14.13 17.22
C GLU A 517 22.36 -14.07 16.03
N TRP A 518 21.99 -12.87 15.58
CA TRP A 518 20.95 -12.64 14.58
C TRP A 518 21.50 -11.87 13.36
N ASP A 519 21.09 -12.32 12.18
CA ASP A 519 21.26 -11.59 10.94
C ASP A 519 19.98 -10.82 10.64
N MET A 520 20.11 -9.50 10.42
CA MET A 520 19.04 -8.67 9.89
C MET A 520 18.85 -9.01 8.41
N THR A 521 17.68 -9.52 8.03
CA THR A 521 17.35 -9.86 6.65
C THR A 521 16.77 -8.68 5.88
N GLY A 522 16.24 -7.68 6.58
CA GLY A 522 15.72 -6.45 5.99
C GLY A 522 15.08 -5.54 7.03
N ILE A 523 14.83 -4.29 6.63
CA ILE A 523 14.03 -3.33 7.38
C ILE A 523 13.02 -2.70 6.40
N SER A 524 11.75 -2.68 6.78
CA SER A 524 10.69 -1.97 6.06
C SER A 524 10.15 -0.84 6.92
N PHE A 525 9.74 0.25 6.28
CA PHE A 525 9.19 1.41 6.95
C PHE A 525 7.85 1.76 6.32
N HIS A 526 6.86 2.06 7.15
CA HIS A 526 5.59 2.58 6.67
C HIS A 526 4.95 3.50 7.70
N SER A 527 4.13 4.43 7.21
CA SER A 527 3.24 5.23 8.04
C SER A 527 1.89 4.52 8.17
N ASP A 528 1.25 4.66 9.33
CA ASP A 528 -0.04 4.05 9.66
C ASP A 528 -0.95 5.06 10.36
N ILE A 529 -2.25 4.76 10.40
CA ILE A 529 -3.28 5.61 11.00
C ILE A 529 -3.91 4.89 12.19
N LEU A 530 -3.45 5.23 13.39
CA LEU A 530 -4.08 4.73 14.61
C LEU A 530 -5.35 5.53 14.91
N THR A 531 -6.52 4.92 14.71
CA THR A 531 -7.81 5.54 15.00
C THR A 531 -8.32 5.12 16.38
N LYS A 532 -8.72 6.08 17.20
CA LYS A 532 -9.33 5.86 18.53
C LYS A 532 -10.65 6.59 18.64
N ASN A 533 -11.65 5.92 19.21
CA ASN A 533 -12.89 6.57 19.64
C ASN A 533 -12.61 7.30 20.96
N SER A 534 -12.69 8.62 20.99
CA SER A 534 -12.45 9.39 22.21
C SER A 534 -13.11 10.76 22.16
N SER A 535 -13.86 11.08 23.21
CA SER A 535 -14.49 12.38 23.44
C SER A 535 -13.58 13.39 24.15
N PHE A 536 -12.32 13.01 24.47
CA PHE A 536 -11.40 13.74 25.35
C PHE A 536 -11.98 14.10 26.73
N GLY A 537 -13.02 13.39 27.19
CA GLY A 537 -13.69 13.70 28.46
C GLY A 537 -14.59 14.94 28.41
N ASN A 538 -14.91 15.46 27.23
CA ASN A 538 -15.88 16.54 27.09
C ASN A 538 -17.31 15.97 27.07
N PRO A 539 -18.18 16.36 28.03
CA PRO A 539 -19.54 15.83 28.11
C PRO A 539 -20.40 16.08 26.86
N LYS A 540 -20.11 17.14 26.10
CA LYS A 540 -20.81 17.44 24.84
C LYS A 540 -20.53 16.44 23.71
N TYR A 541 -19.50 15.61 23.87
CA TYR A 541 -19.00 14.72 22.82
C TYR A 541 -19.07 13.24 23.22
N PHE A 542 -19.76 12.89 24.32
CA PHE A 542 -19.94 11.50 24.72
C PHE A 542 -20.87 10.71 23.78
N ASP A 543 -21.83 11.37 23.14
CA ASP A 543 -22.74 10.73 22.16
C ASP A 543 -22.24 10.80 20.71
N SER A 544 -21.13 11.52 20.46
CA SER A 544 -20.54 11.62 19.11
C SER A 544 -19.54 10.49 18.88
N GLN A 545 -19.66 9.77 17.76
CA GLN A 545 -18.67 8.79 17.27
C GLN A 545 -17.37 9.48 16.79
N LEU A 546 -16.72 10.28 17.64
CA LEU A 546 -15.49 10.98 17.30
C LEU A 546 -14.34 9.99 17.20
N THR A 547 -13.99 9.66 15.97
CA THR A 547 -12.76 8.96 15.62
C THR A 547 -11.61 9.96 15.50
N ILE A 548 -10.61 9.83 16.37
CA ILE A 548 -9.37 10.58 16.31
C ILE A 548 -8.31 9.71 15.67
N SER A 549 -7.67 10.22 14.64
CA SER A 549 -6.60 9.53 13.93
C SER A 549 -5.24 10.13 14.29
N TYR A 550 -4.28 9.29 14.65
CA TYR A 550 -2.88 9.66 14.85
C TYR A 550 -2.02 9.08 13.73
N SER A 551 -1.02 9.82 13.27
CA SER A 551 0.04 9.25 12.44
C SER A 551 0.95 8.40 13.33
N GLN A 552 1.10 7.13 12.98
CA GLN A 552 2.05 6.21 13.59
C GLN A 552 3.14 5.88 12.58
N PHE A 553 4.39 5.92 13.02
CA PHE A 553 5.51 5.42 12.25
C PHE A 553 5.82 4.00 12.69
N ASN A 554 5.99 3.10 11.73
CA ASN A 554 6.36 1.72 11.96
C ASN A 554 7.67 1.41 11.21
N ALA A 555 8.70 1.01 11.95
CA ALA A 555 9.87 0.33 11.41
C ALA A 555 9.76 -1.16 11.71
N GLU A 556 9.78 -1.98 10.69
CA GLU A 556 9.62 -3.43 10.75
C GLU A 556 10.96 -4.10 10.47
N ILE A 557 11.64 -4.52 11.54
CA ILE A 557 12.95 -5.14 11.44
C ILE A 557 12.77 -6.65 11.33
N HIS A 558 13.18 -7.21 10.19
CA HIS A 558 13.17 -8.64 9.94
C HIS A 558 14.51 -9.25 10.31
N ILE A 559 14.49 -10.25 11.18
CA ILE A 559 15.69 -10.96 11.62
C ILE A 559 15.57 -12.47 11.42
N ARG A 560 16.74 -13.11 11.32
CA ARG A 560 16.91 -14.56 11.24
C ARG A 560 18.13 -14.97 12.08
N ARG A 561 18.13 -16.19 12.64
CA ARG A 561 19.33 -16.71 13.34
C ARG A 561 20.53 -16.86 12.39
N LYS A 562 21.70 -16.39 12.86
CA LYS A 562 22.97 -16.36 12.11
C LYS A 562 23.65 -17.73 11.98
N ASP A 563 23.54 -18.58 13.00
CA ASP A 563 24.30 -19.83 13.08
C ASP A 563 23.62 -20.99 12.33
N PRO A 564 24.15 -21.46 11.17
CA PRO A 564 23.62 -22.64 10.50
C PRO A 564 23.83 -23.92 11.32
N PHE A 565 24.86 -23.97 12.18
CA PHE A 565 25.10 -25.10 13.07
C PHE A 565 24.06 -25.20 14.19
N PHE A 566 23.36 -24.12 14.51
CA PHE A 566 22.24 -24.16 15.46
C PHE A 566 21.12 -25.09 14.98
N ILE A 567 20.75 -24.98 13.70
CA ILE A 567 19.74 -25.85 13.08
C ILE A 567 20.22 -27.30 13.15
N LEU A 568 21.47 -27.56 12.72
CA LEU A 568 22.05 -28.89 12.76
C LEU A 568 22.08 -29.45 14.18
N LYS A 569 22.43 -28.64 15.18
CA LYS A 569 22.47 -29.01 16.60
C LYS A 569 21.09 -29.34 17.16
N LYS A 570 20.03 -28.64 16.72
CA LYS A 570 18.66 -28.90 17.16
C LYS A 570 18.06 -30.15 16.50
N PHE A 571 18.39 -30.43 15.24
CA PHE A 571 17.95 -31.64 14.54
C PHE A 571 18.87 -32.87 14.73
N SER A 572 20.07 -32.71 15.29
CA SER A 572 21.02 -33.83 15.45
C SER A 572 20.47 -35.04 16.23
N PRO A 573 19.63 -34.89 17.29
CA PRO A 573 19.05 -36.05 17.96
C PRO A 573 18.08 -36.83 17.05
N ILE A 574 17.28 -36.10 16.25
CA ILE A 574 16.35 -36.69 15.28
C ILE A 574 17.15 -37.44 14.20
N ILE A 575 18.20 -36.81 13.66
CA ILE A 575 19.07 -37.44 12.66
C ILE A 575 19.72 -38.70 13.22
N ALA A 576 20.24 -38.67 14.46
CA ALA A 576 20.83 -39.82 15.11
C ALA A 576 19.82 -40.97 15.28
N VAL A 577 18.59 -40.66 15.72
CA VAL A 577 17.50 -41.63 15.84
C VAL A 577 17.17 -42.26 14.49
N LEU A 578 17.04 -41.47 13.42
CA LEU A 578 16.74 -41.97 12.08
C LEU A 578 17.86 -42.87 11.53
N VAL A 579 19.13 -42.52 11.77
CA VAL A 579 20.28 -43.36 11.40
C VAL A 579 20.27 -44.69 12.17
N ILE A 580 19.98 -44.66 13.46
CA ILE A 580 19.87 -45.87 14.29
C ILE A 580 18.72 -46.77 13.80
N LEU A 581 17.58 -46.20 13.44
CA LEU A 581 16.44 -46.95 12.88
C LEU A 581 16.78 -47.57 11.52
N TYR A 582 17.57 -46.90 10.69
CA TYR A 582 18.02 -47.44 9.42
C TYR A 582 18.89 -48.70 9.58
N MET A 583 19.63 -48.83 10.68
CA MET A 583 20.43 -50.03 10.96
C MET A 583 19.59 -51.31 11.11
N ILE A 584 18.29 -51.21 11.40
CA ILE A 584 17.37 -52.35 11.57
C ILE A 584 17.33 -53.25 10.33
N TYR A 585 17.44 -52.66 9.13
CA TYR A 585 17.37 -53.42 7.88
C TYR A 585 18.61 -54.29 7.63
N PHE A 586 19.72 -54.03 8.31
CA PHE A 586 20.98 -54.78 8.18
C PHE A 586 21.12 -55.92 9.21
N ILE A 587 20.20 -56.00 10.18
CA ILE A 587 20.20 -57.04 11.20
C ILE A 587 19.63 -58.33 10.61
N ARG A 588 20.17 -59.49 11.00
CA ARG A 588 19.65 -60.79 10.53
C ARG A 588 18.15 -60.96 10.85
N PRO A 589 17.36 -61.63 9.99
CA PRO A 589 15.92 -61.81 10.20
C PRO A 589 15.54 -62.50 11.52
N SER A 590 16.39 -63.40 12.03
CA SER A 590 16.20 -64.08 13.32
C SER A 590 16.42 -63.20 14.55
N GLY A 591 16.97 -61.99 14.38
CA GLY A 591 17.33 -61.08 15.47
C GLY A 591 16.21 -60.13 15.89
N ILE A 592 14.96 -60.58 16.04
CA ILE A 592 13.83 -59.70 16.42
C ILE A 592 14.11 -58.94 17.72
N GLY A 593 14.71 -59.59 18.72
CA GLY A 593 15.04 -58.97 20.01
C GLY A 593 15.94 -57.74 19.85
N ILE A 594 16.95 -57.80 18.97
CA ILE A 594 17.88 -56.69 18.72
C ILE A 594 17.14 -55.54 18.01
N ARG A 595 16.27 -55.85 17.04
CA ARG A 595 15.51 -54.84 16.28
C ARG A 595 14.52 -54.09 17.15
N VAL A 596 13.81 -54.80 18.03
CA VAL A 596 12.87 -54.22 19.00
C VAL A 596 13.63 -53.40 20.03
N LEU A 597 14.76 -53.90 20.55
CA LEU A 597 15.60 -53.17 21.49
C LEU A 597 16.08 -51.82 20.92
N ILE A 598 16.55 -51.82 19.66
CA ILE A 598 16.96 -50.60 18.96
C ILE A 598 15.80 -49.62 18.81
N SER A 599 14.62 -50.11 18.44
CA SER A 599 13.43 -49.27 18.27
C SER A 599 12.95 -48.64 19.59
N ILE A 600 12.99 -49.41 20.69
CA ILE A 600 12.65 -48.90 22.03
C ILE A 600 13.71 -47.89 22.50
N SER A 601 14.99 -48.17 22.25
CA SER A 601 16.07 -47.23 22.59
C SER A 601 15.92 -45.91 21.83
N ALA A 602 15.60 -45.99 20.54
CA ALA A 602 15.28 -44.83 19.70
C ALA A 602 14.07 -44.05 20.24
N LEU A 603 13.03 -44.74 20.73
CA LEU A 603 11.86 -44.11 21.34
C LEU A 603 12.21 -43.32 22.60
N VAL A 604 13.02 -43.89 23.49
CA VAL A 604 13.45 -43.23 24.72
C VAL A 604 14.32 -42.01 24.41
N ILE A 605 15.30 -42.16 23.50
CA ILE A 605 16.18 -41.07 23.07
C ILE A 605 15.37 -39.94 22.44
N ASN A 606 14.46 -40.26 21.52
CA ASN A 606 13.60 -39.27 20.85
C ASN A 606 12.72 -38.53 21.86
N THR A 607 12.14 -39.25 22.83
CA THR A 607 11.27 -38.66 23.85
C THR A 607 12.01 -37.76 24.81
N ALA A 608 13.20 -38.17 25.29
CA ALA A 608 14.02 -37.33 26.14
C ALA A 608 14.47 -36.05 25.42
N ALA A 609 14.87 -36.17 24.14
CA ALA A 609 15.25 -35.01 23.33
C ALA A 609 14.06 -34.08 23.02
N HIS A 610 12.86 -34.64 22.82
CA HIS A 610 11.65 -33.88 22.59
C HIS A 610 11.25 -33.06 23.82
N LEU A 611 11.19 -33.69 25.00
CA LEU A 611 10.85 -33.03 26.28
C LEU A 611 11.83 -31.89 26.61
N LYS A 612 13.14 -32.10 26.40
CA LYS A 612 14.15 -31.06 26.61
C LYS A 612 13.94 -29.84 25.71
N ASN A 613 13.55 -30.04 24.45
CA ASN A 613 13.30 -28.91 23.55
C ASN A 613 11.97 -28.22 23.85
N GLN A 614 10.95 -28.96 24.30
CA GLN A 614 9.67 -28.38 24.72
C GLN A 614 9.84 -27.43 25.92
N SER A 615 10.75 -27.74 26.85
CA SER A 615 11.02 -26.83 27.99
C SER A 615 11.75 -25.54 27.61
N ASP A 616 12.47 -25.53 26.47
CA ASP A 616 13.23 -24.37 25.98
C ASP A 616 12.32 -23.31 25.33
N LEU A 617 11.11 -23.70 24.87
CA LEU A 617 10.20 -22.85 24.11
C LEU A 617 8.85 -22.64 24.82
N PRO A 618 8.33 -21.42 24.88
CA PRO A 618 7.13 -21.06 25.64
C PRO A 618 5.93 -20.92 24.70
N VAL A 619 5.68 -21.93 23.86
CA VAL A 619 4.60 -21.89 22.85
C VAL A 619 3.65 -23.06 23.02
N GLU A 620 2.36 -22.80 22.85
CA GLU A 620 1.28 -23.81 22.95
C GLU A 620 1.00 -24.53 21.62
N TYR A 621 1.61 -24.07 20.53
CA TYR A 621 1.42 -24.60 19.18
C TYR A 621 2.64 -25.38 18.69
N MET A 622 2.43 -26.26 17.70
CA MET A 622 3.50 -27.07 17.13
C MET A 622 4.45 -26.27 16.24
N THR A 623 5.75 -26.43 16.50
CA THR A 623 6.88 -25.88 15.75
C THR A 623 7.42 -26.89 14.72
N ALA A 624 8.18 -26.41 13.72
CA ALA A 624 8.83 -27.27 12.73
C ALA A 624 9.72 -28.36 13.37
N LEU A 625 10.37 -28.05 14.49
CA LEU A 625 11.15 -29.02 15.26
C LEU A 625 10.28 -30.12 15.86
N GLU A 626 9.11 -29.78 16.41
CA GLU A 626 8.16 -30.76 16.97
C GLU A 626 7.55 -31.63 15.88
N TYR A 627 7.25 -31.09 14.70
CA TYR A 627 6.90 -31.91 13.53
C TYR A 627 8.03 -32.88 13.15
N GLY A 628 9.30 -32.48 13.30
CA GLY A 628 10.45 -33.37 13.16
C GLY A 628 10.46 -34.52 14.18
N PHE A 629 10.19 -34.23 15.46
CA PHE A 629 10.07 -35.25 16.50
C PHE A 629 8.87 -36.19 16.27
N CYS A 630 7.70 -35.65 15.89
CA CYS A 630 6.52 -36.43 15.48
C CYS A 630 6.82 -37.34 14.30
N THR A 631 7.56 -36.86 13.31
CA THR A 631 8.03 -37.67 12.17
C THR A 631 8.88 -38.84 12.67
N ALA A 632 9.85 -38.58 13.56
CA ALA A 632 10.67 -39.65 14.13
C ALA A 632 9.83 -40.70 14.87
N TYR A 633 8.79 -40.31 15.63
CA TYR A 633 7.86 -41.26 16.25
C TYR A 633 7.15 -42.16 15.23
N VAL A 634 6.69 -41.59 14.11
CA VAL A 634 6.07 -42.35 13.01
C VAL A 634 7.07 -43.38 12.44
N PHE A 635 8.31 -42.98 12.20
CA PHE A 635 9.37 -43.89 11.74
C PHE A 635 9.67 -45.00 12.76
N ILE A 636 9.70 -44.69 14.05
CA ILE A 636 9.92 -45.68 15.11
C ILE A 636 8.80 -46.73 15.09
N ILE A 637 7.53 -46.29 15.06
CA ILE A 637 6.37 -47.20 15.02
C ILE A 637 6.42 -48.06 13.74
N LEU A 638 6.71 -47.45 12.60
CA LEU A 638 6.84 -48.16 11.33
C LEU A 638 7.96 -49.22 11.38
N CYS A 639 9.10 -48.89 11.96
CA CYS A 639 10.22 -49.83 12.15
C CYS A 639 9.88 -50.99 13.09
N ILE A 640 9.08 -50.76 14.14
CA ILE A 640 8.57 -51.83 15.01
C ILE A 640 7.65 -52.77 14.21
N LEU A 641 6.69 -52.23 13.47
CA LEU A 641 5.78 -53.01 12.63
C LEU A 641 6.51 -53.82 11.56
N ILE A 642 7.49 -53.20 10.88
CA ILE A 642 8.34 -53.87 9.90
C ILE A 642 9.17 -54.97 10.56
N SER A 643 9.67 -54.77 11.78
CA SER A 643 10.43 -55.78 12.51
C SER A 643 9.58 -57.01 12.85
N ILE A 644 8.33 -56.79 13.25
CA ILE A 644 7.34 -57.88 13.49
C ILE A 644 7.04 -58.61 12.18
N LEU A 645 6.82 -57.87 11.08
CA LEU A 645 6.51 -58.45 9.78
C LEU A 645 7.68 -59.28 9.23
N ILE A 646 8.91 -58.80 9.39
CA ILE A 646 10.12 -59.53 8.99
C ILE A 646 10.24 -60.84 9.77
N ASN A 647 9.99 -60.82 11.09
CA ASN A 647 10.02 -62.04 11.90
C ASN A 647 8.94 -63.04 11.45
N ARG A 648 7.71 -62.57 11.23
CA ARG A 648 6.60 -63.43 10.78
C ARG A 648 6.87 -64.06 9.41
N LEU A 649 7.41 -63.30 8.46
CA LEU A 649 7.78 -63.83 7.14
C LEU A 649 8.96 -64.82 7.20
N HIS A 650 9.86 -64.63 8.16
CA HIS A 650 10.96 -65.55 8.43
C HIS A 650 10.44 -66.88 8.99
N GLU A 651 9.55 -66.85 9.99
CA GLU A 651 8.89 -68.04 10.56
C GLU A 651 8.07 -68.80 9.50
N GLN A 652 7.44 -68.09 8.56
CA GLN A 652 6.67 -68.69 7.46
C GLN A 652 7.53 -69.24 6.31
N GLY A 653 8.86 -69.17 6.38
CA GLY A 653 9.76 -69.68 5.32
C GLY A 653 9.66 -68.92 3.98
N SER A 654 9.06 -67.72 3.97
CA SER A 654 8.76 -66.96 2.74
C SER A 654 9.96 -66.15 2.24
N GLY A 655 11.06 -66.83 1.89
CA GLY A 655 12.36 -66.22 1.56
C GLY A 655 12.32 -65.10 0.51
N LYS A 656 11.58 -65.28 -0.60
CA LYS A 656 11.46 -64.24 -1.65
C LYS A 656 10.80 -62.95 -1.14
N LYS A 657 9.71 -63.05 -0.38
CA LYS A 657 8.99 -61.89 0.19
C LYS A 657 9.81 -61.19 1.27
N LEU A 658 10.54 -61.96 2.08
CA LEU A 658 11.44 -61.45 3.10
C LEU A 658 12.58 -60.63 2.49
N THR A 659 13.25 -61.16 1.45
CA THR A 659 14.32 -60.45 0.75
C THR A 659 13.81 -59.17 0.09
N LEU A 660 12.64 -59.21 -0.55
CA LEU A 660 12.01 -58.03 -1.15
C LEU A 660 11.72 -56.93 -0.10
N LEU A 661 11.16 -57.29 1.05
CA LEU A 661 10.81 -56.35 2.11
C LEU A 661 12.05 -55.65 2.69
N ILE A 662 13.15 -56.39 2.88
CA ILE A 662 14.42 -55.83 3.38
C ILE A 662 15.01 -54.87 2.35
N HIS A 663 15.09 -55.26 1.07
CA HIS A 663 15.63 -54.39 0.01
C HIS A 663 14.75 -53.15 -0.20
N ALA A 664 13.43 -53.31 -0.16
CA ALA A 664 12.50 -52.20 -0.22
C ALA A 664 12.71 -51.24 0.97
N GLY A 665 12.94 -51.76 2.18
CA GLY A 665 13.26 -50.94 3.36
C GLY A 665 14.57 -50.16 3.23
N ILE A 666 15.63 -50.80 2.73
CA ILE A 666 16.95 -50.17 2.50
C ILE A 666 16.83 -48.97 1.54
N ILE A 667 15.98 -49.06 0.52
CA ILE A 667 15.80 -47.99 -0.47
C ILE A 667 14.77 -46.95 0.01
N ALA A 668 13.61 -47.41 0.49
CA ALA A 668 12.47 -46.55 0.81
C ALA A 668 12.69 -45.73 2.08
N HIS A 669 13.38 -46.26 3.10
CA HIS A 669 13.59 -45.54 4.35
C HIS A 669 14.40 -44.23 4.16
N PRO A 670 15.60 -44.22 3.54
CA PRO A 670 16.33 -42.97 3.32
C PRO A 670 15.59 -42.01 2.39
N LEU A 671 14.90 -42.53 1.35
CA LEU A 671 14.07 -41.70 0.47
C LEU A 671 12.92 -41.01 1.21
N ALA A 672 12.23 -41.74 2.09
CA ALA A 672 11.14 -41.20 2.91
C ALA A 672 11.67 -40.14 3.88
N VAL A 673 12.80 -40.41 4.56
CA VAL A 673 13.45 -39.43 5.45
C VAL A 673 13.83 -38.15 4.70
N LEU A 674 14.46 -38.28 3.53
CA LEU A 674 14.83 -37.13 2.69
C LEU A 674 13.60 -36.35 2.20
N SER A 675 12.55 -37.06 1.79
CA SER A 675 11.31 -36.43 1.29
C SER A 675 10.59 -35.65 2.38
N VAL A 676 10.47 -36.22 3.58
CA VAL A 676 9.86 -35.53 4.73
C VAL A 676 10.74 -34.37 5.20
N GLY A 677 12.07 -34.56 5.25
CA GLY A 677 13.01 -33.48 5.57
C GLY A 677 12.89 -32.30 4.58
N PHE A 678 12.80 -32.59 3.28
CA PHE A 678 12.61 -31.57 2.25
C PHE A 678 11.26 -30.86 2.40
N LEU A 679 10.17 -31.60 2.66
CA LEU A 679 8.85 -31.03 2.91
C LEU A 679 8.84 -30.10 4.14
N LEU A 680 9.44 -30.54 5.25
CA LEU A 680 9.54 -29.72 6.46
C LEU A 680 10.32 -28.42 6.19
N VAL A 681 11.45 -28.50 5.49
CA VAL A 681 12.20 -27.29 5.13
C VAL A 681 11.40 -26.39 4.20
N ARG A 682 10.66 -26.93 3.23
CA ARG A 682 9.88 -26.13 2.28
C ARG A 682 8.65 -25.47 2.90
N ILE A 683 8.00 -26.12 3.86
CA ILE A 683 6.80 -25.60 4.53
C ILE A 683 7.16 -24.47 5.50
N PHE A 684 8.31 -24.56 6.16
CA PHE A 684 8.67 -23.68 7.29
C PHE A 684 9.78 -22.66 6.99
N ARG A 685 10.23 -22.52 5.73
CA ARG A 685 11.30 -21.59 5.30
C ARG A 685 10.77 -20.53 4.34
#